data_AF-A0A0F7FGY6-F1
#
_entry.id   AF-A0A0F7FGY6-F1
#
_cell.length_a   1.000
_cell.length_b   1.000
_cell.length_c   1.000
_cell.angle_alpha   90.00
_cell.angle_beta   90.00
_cell.angle_gamma   90.00
#
_symmetry.space_group_name_H-M   'P 1'
#
loop_
_entity.id
_entity.type
_entity.pdbx_description
1 polymer ?
#
loop_
_entity_poly.entity_id
_entity_poly.type
_entity_poly.pdbx_seq_one_letter_code
_entity_poly.pdbx_strand_id
1 'polypeptide(L)'
;MSFLPEFKKGPHVLFYISPSGTHTFMAIDFSYKIMSTPGGKILIMTWNGFRGGDNVPKERLLDIHVKASITILDNSPLTYWRIEATSSEYDIDINSITFPIISGLTYIGDNGEDDFLVYPSLTGLLMRNPWKNLPVQPGIPWQLYPSGWVSMQFMAFYNIHLGGLYLATNDTEGNVKGFSVYRFSMNDWNMAVTHYQPYGEKSLNLTYSVIVGVFLGDWHVAAEIYKSWAENQWWCVEALKRSTPSWFLETSAIHSTSLYTPGSEGWASQIPFYTVPLLAEDSIKTLGMPVIMQVWGWEKHGTFTLIPDYFPPIEGWDAFDSMIYGVHRAGGKVSVFISTNYFSPELEAYKEMRKYAIKLKDRTLEGLMCPASTEWRSYVKEIALTLVRHGVDHVHLDGSLIDPPYPCVHENHDHPKGYGKWWFEAFKELFKEIREEAKKINPEVVFSSEEICELYIPFLDRFYSRGNVAELYATHWFWQITGSEAIPLFQYVYHKYISSWGHYVHGWSMSSSEISYSIKALATSLVWGEPLEIRLPSLNERMSKLIKINPIVLFFKRATTFRYKIAKDFLVYGEMITPLNFTTPVIRIKNPSWHLSPTELKETVTPAILHSAWKNSMGEIGFVFVNIGDESVEIKLRIDLSKYNLTQAFVIEERLGGARFVGKASNDFMTNITLNPNDIILLRLTEKRVPVYLSTQPGGMVLVVNKSSISPLNPTLLILERNKFYEFQAQMIHNVDESTRYKFERWIIEGERHGWEHIAANLSLKLDSPINLTALYSKEFHVNVSTPYGSINGTGWYKAGSLASLTIPVPEFLVGNGTRVVFEGWYEDGNLLSNETRLELKVDSPKNVEARWKKQYYISVETNIGQISGAGWYDYGSVAAIRLIAPKIQGDPLVRYVIDRVEGITKEDEFLNMSLILLKVDRPRNLRVFWKIDYTGLFSLISLITLITILITIATIIAFRYSSRKN
;
A
#
# COMPACT_ATOMS: atom_id res chain seq x y z
N MET A 1 48.71 -37.48 5.97
CA MET A 1 49.61 -38.54 5.48
C MET A 1 48.73 -39.50 4.68
N SER A 2 48.97 -39.89 3.44
CA SER A 2 50.06 -39.67 2.48
C SER A 2 49.54 -40.16 1.12
N PHE A 3 49.02 -39.27 0.28
CA PHE A 3 48.76 -39.54 -1.14
C PHE A 3 48.77 -38.21 -1.89
N LEU A 4 49.97 -37.71 -2.18
CA LEU A 4 50.18 -36.78 -3.29
C LEU A 4 51.02 -37.56 -4.31
N PRO A 5 50.53 -37.75 -5.55
CA PRO A 5 51.35 -38.34 -6.61
C PRO A 5 52.60 -37.48 -6.80
N GLU A 6 53.75 -38.10 -7.09
CA GLU A 6 54.95 -37.40 -7.52
C GLU A 6 54.65 -36.57 -8.78
N PHE A 7 54.41 -35.27 -8.61
CA PHE A 7 54.36 -34.30 -9.71
C PHE A 7 55.77 -34.17 -10.31
N LYS A 8 56.10 -34.99 -11.32
CA LYS A 8 57.39 -34.97 -12.07
C LYS A 8 57.52 -33.83 -13.10
N LYS A 9 56.86 -32.69 -12.89
CA LYS A 9 57.24 -31.38 -13.43
C LYS A 9 57.07 -30.41 -12.28
N GLY A 10 58.18 -29.95 -11.70
CA GLY A 10 58.13 -29.17 -10.48
C GLY A 10 57.33 -27.86 -10.65
N PRO A 11 56.79 -27.28 -9.56
CA PRO A 11 56.02 -26.03 -9.50
C PRO A 11 56.74 -24.74 -9.98
N HIS A 12 57.78 -24.86 -10.81
CA HIS A 12 58.60 -23.78 -11.37
C HIS A 12 57.94 -23.04 -12.55
N VAL A 13 56.78 -23.48 -13.01
CA VAL A 13 56.13 -22.94 -14.21
C VAL A 13 55.02 -21.98 -13.80
N LEU A 14 55.24 -20.68 -14.03
CA LEU A 14 54.17 -19.69 -14.09
C LEU A 14 53.71 -19.56 -15.54
N PHE A 15 52.43 -19.30 -15.74
CA PHE A 15 51.89 -18.98 -17.06
C PHE A 15 51.64 -17.48 -17.12
N TYR A 16 52.02 -16.85 -18.23
CA TYR A 16 51.52 -15.52 -18.55
C TYR A 16 50.75 -15.59 -19.86
N ILE A 17 49.65 -14.85 -19.93
CA ILE A 17 48.80 -14.76 -21.11
C ILE A 17 49.20 -13.47 -21.82
N SER A 18 49.53 -13.58 -23.10
CA SER A 18 49.81 -12.44 -23.97
C SER A 18 48.83 -12.42 -25.14
N PRO A 19 48.77 -11.34 -25.93
CA PRO A 19 48.00 -11.33 -27.17
C PRO A 19 48.38 -12.43 -28.16
N SER A 20 49.59 -13.01 -28.04
CA SER A 20 50.06 -14.07 -28.94
C SER A 20 49.78 -15.49 -28.40
N GLY A 21 49.24 -15.63 -27.18
CA GLY A 21 48.80 -16.90 -26.60
C GLY A 21 49.16 -17.07 -25.12
N THR A 22 48.98 -18.28 -24.61
CA THR A 22 49.46 -18.67 -23.27
C THR A 22 50.91 -19.12 -23.38
N HIS A 23 51.77 -18.48 -22.61
CA HIS A 23 53.21 -18.72 -22.62
C HIS A 23 53.72 -19.14 -21.26
N THR A 24 54.78 -19.92 -21.29
CA THR A 24 55.41 -20.49 -20.10
C THR A 24 56.52 -19.56 -19.63
N PHE A 25 56.40 -19.01 -18.42
CA PHE A 25 57.47 -18.37 -17.66
C PHE A 25 58.08 -19.42 -16.73
N MET A 26 59.33 -19.82 -16.99
CA MET A 26 60.00 -20.77 -16.11
C MET A 26 60.80 -20.01 -15.07
N ALA A 27 60.44 -20.17 -13.80
CA ALA A 27 61.21 -19.67 -12.69
C ALA A 27 62.55 -20.41 -12.60
N ILE A 28 63.63 -19.70 -12.27
CA ILE A 28 64.96 -20.29 -12.06
C ILE A 28 64.95 -21.11 -10.77
N ASP A 29 64.36 -20.54 -9.73
CA ASP A 29 64.24 -21.13 -8.42
C ASP A 29 62.79 -21.05 -7.92
N PHE A 30 62.36 -22.11 -7.24
CA PHE A 30 61.08 -22.15 -6.57
C PHE A 30 61.24 -22.80 -5.20
N SER A 31 60.63 -22.19 -4.20
CA SER A 31 60.54 -22.76 -2.86
C SER A 31 59.15 -22.59 -2.27
N TYR A 32 58.78 -23.48 -1.36
CA TYR A 32 57.55 -23.34 -0.58
C TYR A 32 57.78 -23.74 0.87
N LYS A 33 56.97 -23.19 1.78
CA LYS A 33 56.91 -23.60 3.18
C LYS A 33 55.49 -23.54 3.70
N ILE A 34 55.15 -24.46 4.60
CA ILE A 34 53.88 -24.47 5.32
C ILE A 34 54.16 -24.08 6.76
N MET A 35 53.42 -23.11 7.28
CA MET A 35 53.52 -22.64 8.66
C MET A 35 52.19 -22.86 9.36
N SER A 36 52.23 -23.30 10.63
CA SER A 36 51.04 -23.34 11.47
C SER A 36 50.81 -21.96 12.08
N THR A 37 49.54 -21.57 12.21
CA THR A 37 49.11 -20.35 12.89
C THR A 37 48.11 -20.71 13.98
N PRO A 38 47.83 -19.83 14.96
CA PRO A 38 46.91 -20.12 16.06
C PRO A 38 45.46 -20.49 15.67
N GLY A 39 45.06 -20.38 14.40
CA GLY A 39 43.72 -20.75 13.93
C GLY A 39 43.68 -21.31 12.50
N GLY A 40 44.80 -21.89 12.05
CA GLY A 40 44.90 -22.43 10.69
C GLY A 40 46.32 -22.65 10.20
N LYS A 41 46.50 -22.72 8.89
CA LYS A 41 47.80 -22.93 8.23
C LYS A 41 48.01 -21.92 7.11
N ILE A 42 49.27 -21.57 6.86
CA ILE A 42 49.67 -20.73 5.74
C ILE A 42 50.66 -21.49 4.87
N LEU A 43 50.37 -21.61 3.58
CA LEU A 43 51.32 -22.00 2.55
C LEU A 43 51.94 -20.73 1.96
N ILE A 44 53.26 -20.63 1.98
CA ILE A 44 54.02 -19.58 1.31
C ILE A 44 54.78 -20.21 0.15
N MET A 45 54.63 -19.67 -1.04
CA MET A 45 55.32 -20.09 -2.26
C MET A 45 56.11 -18.90 -2.81
N THR A 46 57.34 -19.15 -3.27
CA THR A 46 58.25 -18.12 -3.80
C THR A 46 58.87 -18.61 -5.09
N TRP A 47 58.83 -17.77 -6.13
CA TRP A 47 59.49 -17.96 -7.42
C TRP A 47 60.52 -16.85 -7.60
N ASN A 48 61.77 -17.22 -7.89
CA ASN A 48 62.87 -16.28 -8.03
C ASN A 48 63.49 -16.38 -9.42
N GLY A 49 63.49 -15.25 -10.11
CA GLY A 49 64.01 -15.04 -11.46
C GLY A 49 63.34 -15.90 -12.52
N PHE A 50 63.33 -15.44 -13.78
CA PHE A 50 62.58 -16.10 -14.85
C PHE A 50 63.35 -16.15 -16.16
N ARG A 51 63.01 -17.14 -16.99
CA ARG A 51 63.39 -17.22 -18.41
C ARG A 51 62.16 -17.37 -19.29
N GLY A 52 62.24 -16.79 -20.48
CA GLY A 52 61.15 -16.77 -21.45
C GLY A 52 60.32 -15.49 -21.37
N GLY A 53 59.46 -15.29 -22.37
CA GLY A 53 58.68 -14.07 -22.53
C GLY A 53 58.60 -13.64 -23.99
N ASP A 54 57.49 -13.02 -24.35
CA ASP A 54 57.26 -12.44 -25.65
C ASP A 54 58.14 -11.20 -25.78
N ASN A 55 58.90 -11.13 -26.86
CA ASN A 55 59.87 -10.06 -27.09
C ASN A 55 60.99 -9.99 -26.02
N VAL A 56 61.16 -11.04 -25.21
CA VAL A 56 62.31 -11.21 -24.32
C VAL A 56 63.26 -12.21 -24.98
N PRO A 57 64.55 -11.86 -25.19
CA PRO A 57 65.52 -12.82 -25.72
C PRO A 57 65.56 -14.09 -24.86
N LYS A 58 65.57 -15.28 -25.48
CA LYS A 58 65.41 -16.57 -24.76
C LYS A 58 66.49 -16.82 -23.72
N GLU A 59 67.66 -16.24 -23.94
CA GLU A 59 68.85 -16.29 -23.10
C GLU A 59 68.84 -15.28 -21.95
N ARG A 60 67.99 -14.25 -22.00
CA ARG A 60 67.92 -13.23 -20.96
C ARG A 60 67.33 -13.81 -19.69
N LEU A 61 68.03 -13.60 -18.58
CA LEU A 61 67.55 -13.88 -17.25
C LEU A 61 66.84 -12.64 -16.72
N LEU A 62 65.59 -12.80 -16.28
CA LEU A 62 64.82 -11.71 -15.67
C LEU A 62 64.88 -11.83 -14.16
N ASP A 63 65.38 -10.81 -13.48
CA ASP A 63 65.36 -10.70 -12.02
C ASP A 63 64.00 -10.20 -11.53
N ILE A 64 63.03 -11.11 -11.57
CA ILE A 64 61.68 -10.89 -11.06
C ILE A 64 61.44 -11.88 -9.91
N HIS A 65 60.93 -11.39 -8.80
CA HIS A 65 60.54 -12.19 -7.64
C HIS A 65 59.02 -12.19 -7.51
N VAL A 66 58.44 -13.36 -7.32
CA VAL A 66 57.00 -13.53 -7.06
C VAL A 66 56.83 -14.35 -5.80
N LYS A 67 55.95 -13.92 -4.91
CA LYS A 67 55.60 -14.68 -3.72
C LYS A 67 54.09 -14.69 -3.53
N ALA A 68 53.56 -15.88 -3.32
CA ALA A 68 52.16 -16.08 -3.01
C ALA A 68 52.00 -16.67 -1.61
N SER A 69 50.94 -16.27 -0.90
CA SER A 69 50.56 -16.86 0.37
C SER A 69 49.10 -17.29 0.35
N ILE A 70 48.82 -18.52 0.78
CA ILE A 70 47.48 -19.07 0.90
C ILE A 70 47.25 -19.41 2.37
N THR A 71 46.26 -18.75 2.98
CA THR A 71 45.84 -18.98 4.36
C THR A 71 44.58 -19.83 4.37
N ILE A 72 44.61 -20.91 5.16
CA ILE A 72 43.48 -21.81 5.41
C ILE A 72 43.15 -21.71 6.90
N LEU A 73 41.88 -21.52 7.23
CA LEU A 73 41.40 -21.46 8.62
C LEU A 73 40.78 -22.80 9.01
N ASP A 74 40.94 -23.23 10.27
CA ASP A 74 40.52 -24.58 10.70
C ASP A 74 39.00 -24.82 10.62
N ASN A 75 38.18 -23.76 10.75
CA ASN A 75 36.72 -23.82 10.77
C ASN A 75 36.08 -22.98 9.65
N SER A 76 36.71 -22.90 8.48
CA SER A 76 36.17 -22.16 7.34
C SER A 76 36.29 -22.97 6.05
N PRO A 77 35.25 -23.00 5.21
CA PRO A 77 35.37 -23.54 3.86
C PRO A 77 36.06 -22.56 2.90
N LEU A 78 36.47 -21.38 3.38
CA LEU A 78 37.13 -20.33 2.61
C LEU A 78 38.64 -20.31 2.87
N THR A 79 39.39 -19.95 1.83
CA THR A 79 40.84 -19.78 1.85
C THR A 79 41.20 -18.40 1.31
N TYR A 80 42.27 -17.81 1.81
CA TYR A 80 42.65 -16.42 1.54
C TYR A 80 44.01 -16.34 0.87
N TRP A 81 44.03 -15.83 -0.34
CA TRP A 81 45.15 -15.88 -1.28
C TRP A 81 45.69 -14.47 -1.47
N ARG A 82 47.00 -14.30 -1.40
CA ARG A 82 47.70 -13.05 -1.72
C ARG A 82 48.87 -13.33 -2.62
N ILE A 83 49.23 -12.34 -3.43
CA ILE A 83 50.40 -12.38 -4.28
C ILE A 83 51.11 -11.03 -4.24
N GLU A 84 52.44 -11.09 -4.21
CA GLU A 84 53.33 -9.96 -4.42
C GLU A 84 54.31 -10.31 -5.53
N ALA A 85 54.64 -9.35 -6.38
CA ALA A 85 55.70 -9.47 -7.38
C ALA A 85 56.53 -8.20 -7.45
N THR A 86 57.82 -8.35 -7.70
CA THR A 86 58.78 -7.26 -7.80
C THR A 86 59.77 -7.54 -8.92
N SER A 87 60.03 -6.54 -9.77
CA SER A 87 61.00 -6.57 -10.86
C SER A 87 62.21 -5.70 -10.51
N SER A 88 63.41 -6.28 -10.50
CA SER A 88 64.67 -5.53 -10.38
C SER A 88 65.18 -5.03 -11.73
N GLU A 89 64.55 -5.45 -12.83
CA GLU A 89 64.95 -5.11 -14.20
C GLU A 89 64.69 -3.63 -14.49
N TYR A 90 65.60 -2.98 -15.21
CA TYR A 90 65.48 -1.53 -15.46
C TYR A 90 64.37 -1.18 -16.47
N ASP A 91 64.07 -2.09 -17.40
CA ASP A 91 63.19 -1.95 -18.57
C ASP A 91 61.93 -2.84 -18.51
N ILE A 92 61.64 -3.48 -17.37
CA ILE A 92 60.46 -4.33 -17.20
C ILE A 92 59.63 -3.85 -16.00
N ASP A 93 58.42 -3.41 -16.32
CA ASP A 93 57.38 -3.01 -15.38
C ASP A 93 56.34 -4.13 -15.20
N ILE A 94 55.67 -4.15 -14.06
CA ILE A 94 54.58 -5.07 -13.74
C ILE A 94 53.27 -4.30 -13.87
N ASN A 95 52.52 -4.50 -14.97
CA ASN A 95 51.27 -3.76 -15.20
C ASN A 95 50.04 -4.47 -14.61
N SER A 96 50.06 -5.79 -14.55
CA SER A 96 48.99 -6.61 -14.00
C SER A 96 49.48 -8.01 -13.62
N ILE A 97 48.72 -8.68 -12.74
CA ILE A 97 48.89 -10.09 -12.39
C ILE A 97 47.54 -10.79 -12.37
N THR A 98 47.41 -11.93 -13.03
CA THR A 98 46.23 -12.79 -12.93
C THR A 98 46.47 -13.89 -11.89
N PHE A 99 45.80 -13.81 -10.75
CA PHE A 99 45.95 -14.76 -9.65
C PHE A 99 44.72 -14.74 -8.73
N PRO A 100 44.10 -15.90 -8.41
CA PRO A 100 44.38 -17.22 -8.98
C PRO A 100 43.76 -17.37 -10.37
N ILE A 101 44.24 -18.39 -11.08
CA ILE A 101 43.54 -18.97 -12.23
C ILE A 101 43.04 -20.34 -11.78
N ILE A 102 41.72 -20.51 -11.74
CA ILE A 102 41.07 -21.78 -11.47
C ILE A 102 40.70 -22.39 -12.82
N SER A 103 41.52 -23.34 -13.25
CA SER A 103 41.44 -23.97 -14.58
C SER A 103 40.90 -25.39 -14.53
N GLY A 104 40.48 -25.90 -15.69
CA GLY A 104 40.01 -27.28 -15.82
C GLY A 104 38.61 -27.49 -15.26
N LEU A 105 37.81 -26.43 -15.18
CA LEU A 105 36.42 -26.53 -14.75
C LEU A 105 35.60 -27.22 -15.85
N THR A 106 34.77 -28.17 -15.46
CA THR A 106 33.84 -28.87 -16.33
C THR A 106 32.41 -28.67 -15.81
N TYR A 107 31.64 -29.74 -15.66
CA TYR A 107 30.38 -29.79 -14.92
C TYR A 107 30.62 -30.51 -13.58
N ILE A 108 29.85 -30.18 -12.54
CA ILE A 108 30.04 -30.69 -11.17
C ILE A 108 29.35 -32.04 -10.98
N GLY A 109 28.13 -32.20 -11.51
CA GLY A 109 27.34 -33.43 -11.41
C GLY A 109 27.66 -34.48 -12.49
N ASP A 110 26.66 -35.30 -12.84
CA ASP A 110 26.78 -36.23 -13.97
C ASP A 110 26.75 -35.52 -15.34
N ASN A 111 26.13 -34.32 -15.37
CA ASN A 111 26.05 -33.42 -16.51
C ASN A 111 25.88 -31.97 -16.00
N GLY A 112 25.91 -30.99 -16.92
CA GLY A 112 25.83 -29.57 -16.59
C GLY A 112 24.42 -28.97 -16.49
N GLU A 113 23.34 -29.74 -16.58
CA GLU A 113 21.97 -29.19 -16.57
C GLU A 113 21.62 -28.51 -15.24
N ASP A 114 22.13 -29.04 -14.14
CA ASP A 114 21.89 -28.54 -12.78
C ASP A 114 23.00 -27.61 -12.27
N ASP A 115 23.91 -27.22 -13.18
CA ASP A 115 25.02 -26.32 -12.91
C ASP A 115 24.70 -24.87 -13.28
N PHE A 116 25.15 -23.94 -12.46
CA PHE A 116 24.86 -22.52 -12.57
C PHE A 116 26.12 -21.68 -12.31
N LEU A 117 26.27 -20.59 -13.06
CA LEU A 117 27.28 -19.55 -12.83
C LEU A 117 26.58 -18.25 -12.45
N VAL A 118 26.95 -17.72 -11.28
CA VAL A 118 26.56 -16.39 -10.78
C VAL A 118 27.63 -15.40 -11.19
N TYR A 119 27.23 -14.31 -11.85
CA TYR A 119 28.14 -13.24 -12.24
C TYR A 119 27.62 -11.88 -11.76
N PRO A 120 28.47 -11.03 -11.15
CA PRO A 120 28.05 -9.79 -10.48
C PRO A 120 27.92 -8.61 -11.47
N SER A 121 27.36 -8.84 -12.65
CA SER A 121 27.13 -7.78 -13.63
C SER A 121 25.76 -7.17 -13.42
N LEU A 122 25.71 -5.84 -13.40
CA LEU A 122 24.54 -5.00 -13.19
C LEU A 122 23.88 -5.34 -11.85
N THR A 123 22.61 -5.73 -11.87
CA THR A 123 21.91 -6.28 -10.70
C THR A 123 22.33 -7.69 -10.34
N GLY A 124 22.99 -8.42 -11.24
CA GLY A 124 23.37 -9.82 -11.10
C GLY A 124 22.82 -10.69 -12.22
N LEU A 125 23.59 -11.71 -12.61
CA LEU A 125 23.22 -12.65 -13.67
C LEU A 125 23.39 -14.09 -13.21
N LEU A 126 22.48 -14.95 -13.66
CA LEU A 126 22.52 -16.39 -13.46
C LEU A 126 22.55 -17.10 -14.81
N MET A 127 23.65 -17.78 -15.10
CA MET A 127 23.81 -18.60 -16.31
C MET A 127 23.58 -20.07 -15.95
N ARG A 128 22.56 -20.68 -16.55
CA ARG A 128 22.33 -22.13 -16.46
C ARG A 128 23.26 -22.88 -17.43
N ASN A 129 23.72 -24.06 -17.05
CA ASN A 129 24.61 -24.91 -17.83
C ASN A 129 25.79 -24.14 -18.49
N PRO A 130 26.71 -23.57 -17.67
CA PRO A 130 27.87 -22.82 -18.19
C PRO A 130 28.73 -23.64 -19.15
N TRP A 131 28.81 -24.97 -18.94
CA TRP A 131 29.53 -25.89 -19.82
C TRP A 131 29.05 -25.81 -21.28
N LYS A 132 27.74 -25.75 -21.50
CA LYS A 132 27.13 -25.64 -22.83
C LYS A 132 27.14 -24.21 -23.35
N ASN A 133 26.89 -23.24 -22.47
CA ASN A 133 26.53 -21.88 -22.87
C ASN A 133 27.72 -20.91 -22.92
N LEU A 134 28.86 -21.21 -22.29
CA LEU A 134 30.06 -20.38 -22.41
C LEU A 134 30.70 -20.49 -23.81
N PRO A 135 30.94 -19.37 -24.51
CA PRO A 135 31.57 -19.41 -25.83
C PRO A 135 33.03 -19.87 -25.73
N VAL A 136 33.52 -20.61 -26.73
CA VAL A 136 34.98 -20.69 -26.98
C VAL A 136 35.37 -19.32 -27.52
N GLN A 137 36.37 -18.68 -26.92
CA GLN A 137 36.88 -17.33 -27.20
C GLN A 137 36.13 -16.44 -28.23
N PRO A 138 35.83 -15.17 -27.90
CA PRO A 138 36.35 -14.41 -26.76
C PRO A 138 35.58 -14.66 -25.45
N GLY A 139 36.20 -14.34 -24.32
CA GLY A 139 35.53 -14.38 -23.00
C GLY A 139 34.44 -13.32 -22.85
N ILE A 140 33.88 -13.20 -21.65
CA ILE A 140 32.88 -12.17 -21.34
C ILE A 140 33.52 -10.78 -21.50
N PRO A 141 32.90 -9.83 -22.23
CA PRO A 141 33.39 -8.46 -22.31
C PRO A 141 33.17 -7.69 -21.00
N TRP A 142 33.86 -6.55 -20.83
CA TRP A 142 33.61 -5.57 -19.76
C TRP A 142 33.74 -6.07 -18.31
N GLN A 143 34.66 -7.00 -18.06
CA GLN A 143 34.84 -7.67 -16.77
C GLN A 143 35.55 -6.84 -15.67
N LEU A 144 35.57 -5.51 -15.76
CA LEU A 144 36.40 -4.67 -14.88
C LEU A 144 35.60 -4.03 -13.74
N TYR A 145 36.05 -4.29 -12.52
CA TYR A 145 35.67 -3.59 -11.30
C TYR A 145 36.58 -2.37 -11.08
N PRO A 146 36.09 -1.25 -10.52
CA PRO A 146 34.70 -0.99 -10.14
C PRO A 146 33.86 -0.43 -11.28
N SER A 147 32.77 -1.10 -11.65
CA SER A 147 31.77 -0.61 -12.62
C SER A 147 30.44 -1.36 -12.47
N GLY A 148 29.41 -0.95 -13.20
CA GLY A 148 28.14 -1.67 -13.31
C GLY A 148 28.32 -3.08 -13.86
N TRP A 149 29.31 -3.33 -14.74
CA TRP A 149 29.55 -4.68 -15.28
C TRP A 149 30.20 -5.64 -14.29
N VAL A 150 30.77 -5.12 -13.20
CA VAL A 150 31.23 -5.88 -12.04
C VAL A 150 30.87 -5.06 -10.80
N SER A 151 29.59 -5.10 -10.43
CA SER A 151 29.00 -4.26 -9.38
C SER A 151 29.42 -4.69 -7.98
N MET A 152 29.86 -5.95 -7.84
CA MET A 152 30.35 -6.60 -6.64
C MET A 152 31.58 -7.46 -6.92
N GLN A 153 32.33 -7.77 -5.88
CA GLN A 153 33.62 -8.46 -5.97
C GLN A 153 33.52 -9.97 -5.77
N PHE A 154 32.48 -10.63 -6.27
CA PHE A 154 32.38 -12.10 -6.19
C PHE A 154 31.62 -12.74 -7.35
N MET A 155 31.95 -13.99 -7.63
CA MET A 155 31.22 -14.90 -8.54
C MET A 155 31.18 -16.31 -7.93
N ALA A 156 30.25 -17.13 -8.40
CA ALA A 156 30.09 -18.49 -7.91
C ALA A 156 29.71 -19.47 -9.03
N PHE A 157 30.25 -20.68 -9.00
CA PHE A 157 29.90 -21.77 -9.90
C PHE A 157 29.44 -22.97 -9.09
N TYR A 158 28.19 -23.40 -9.24
CA TYR A 158 27.61 -24.40 -8.36
C TYR A 158 26.64 -25.33 -9.05
N ASN A 159 26.49 -26.52 -8.48
CA ASN A 159 25.38 -27.42 -8.76
C ASN A 159 24.33 -27.26 -7.67
N ILE A 160 23.05 -27.15 -8.05
CA ILE A 160 21.95 -26.88 -7.10
C ILE A 160 21.78 -27.97 -6.03
N HIS A 161 22.32 -29.18 -6.24
CA HIS A 161 22.24 -30.30 -5.31
C HIS A 161 23.55 -30.64 -4.60
N LEU A 162 24.70 -30.34 -5.20
CA LEU A 162 26.02 -30.75 -4.71
C LEU A 162 26.85 -29.62 -4.10
N GLY A 163 26.45 -28.37 -4.29
CA GLY A 163 27.22 -27.19 -3.88
C GLY A 163 28.17 -26.70 -4.98
N GLY A 164 29.08 -25.81 -4.63
CA GLY A 164 29.89 -25.10 -5.62
C GLY A 164 31.14 -24.41 -5.12
N LEU A 165 31.83 -23.79 -6.08
CA LEU A 165 33.01 -22.97 -5.93
C LEU A 165 32.63 -21.49 -5.77
N TYR A 166 33.21 -20.84 -4.78
CA TYR A 166 33.09 -19.42 -4.49
C TYR A 166 34.42 -18.72 -4.78
N LEU A 167 34.37 -17.58 -5.47
CA LEU A 167 35.54 -16.74 -5.78
C LEU A 167 35.19 -15.27 -5.54
N ALA A 168 35.93 -14.61 -4.65
CA ALA A 168 35.72 -13.20 -4.30
C ALA A 168 37.02 -12.44 -4.01
N THR A 169 36.94 -11.12 -3.83
CA THR A 169 38.01 -10.32 -3.22
C THR A 169 37.45 -9.47 -2.08
N ASN A 170 38.27 -9.21 -1.05
CA ASN A 170 37.91 -8.31 0.05
C ASN A 170 38.60 -6.95 -0.04
N ASP A 171 38.72 -6.41 -1.25
CA ASP A 171 39.30 -5.09 -1.47
C ASP A 171 38.34 -3.99 -1.02
N THR A 172 38.85 -3.07 -0.20
CA THR A 172 38.06 -1.96 0.34
C THR A 172 38.46 -0.60 -0.23
N GLU A 173 39.49 -0.57 -1.09
CA GLU A 173 40.11 0.66 -1.61
C GLU A 173 39.70 1.00 -3.05
N GLY A 174 38.98 0.10 -3.74
CA GLY A 174 38.55 0.32 -5.12
C GLY A 174 39.65 0.12 -6.16
N ASN A 175 40.55 -0.84 -5.93
CA ASN A 175 41.55 -1.25 -6.90
C ASN A 175 40.90 -1.87 -8.14
N VAL A 176 41.46 -1.55 -9.31
CA VAL A 176 40.97 -2.05 -10.59
C VAL A 176 41.29 -3.53 -10.73
N LYS A 177 40.28 -4.33 -11.04
CA LYS A 177 40.41 -5.78 -11.16
C LYS A 177 39.45 -6.37 -12.17
N GLY A 178 39.88 -7.45 -12.83
CA GLY A 178 39.11 -8.21 -13.80
C GLY A 178 38.56 -9.48 -13.17
N PHE A 179 37.24 -9.69 -13.21
CA PHE A 179 36.61 -10.95 -12.83
C PHE A 179 36.33 -11.78 -14.08
N SER A 180 37.29 -12.62 -14.44
CA SER A 180 37.30 -13.27 -15.75
C SER A 180 36.72 -14.67 -15.72
N VAL A 181 35.82 -14.93 -16.68
CA VAL A 181 35.35 -16.26 -17.06
C VAL A 181 35.60 -16.44 -18.54
N TYR A 182 36.28 -17.52 -18.92
CA TYR A 182 36.60 -17.80 -20.32
C TYR A 182 36.90 -19.28 -20.57
N ARG A 183 36.80 -19.64 -21.85
CA ARG A 183 37.08 -20.98 -22.35
C ARG A 183 38.10 -20.95 -23.49
N PHE A 184 39.15 -21.76 -23.38
CA PHE A 184 40.18 -21.92 -24.42
C PHE A 184 39.92 -23.12 -25.33
N SER A 185 39.19 -24.13 -24.85
CA SER A 185 38.94 -25.39 -25.57
C SER A 185 37.50 -25.85 -25.35
N MET A 186 36.97 -26.81 -26.10
CA MET A 186 35.63 -27.34 -25.82
C MET A 186 35.56 -28.23 -24.55
N ASN A 187 36.70 -28.53 -23.93
CA ASN A 187 36.82 -29.56 -22.89
C ASN A 187 36.93 -29.02 -21.46
N ASP A 188 37.08 -27.72 -21.29
CA ASP A 188 37.21 -27.07 -19.99
C ASP A 188 36.90 -25.58 -20.07
N TRP A 189 36.77 -24.93 -18.92
CA TRP A 189 36.70 -23.49 -18.80
C TRP A 189 37.39 -23.02 -17.51
N ASN A 190 37.52 -21.70 -17.35
CA ASN A 190 38.36 -21.10 -16.32
C ASN A 190 37.67 -19.92 -15.65
N MET A 191 37.94 -19.75 -14.35
CA MET A 191 37.64 -18.55 -13.57
C MET A 191 38.96 -17.93 -13.11
N ALA A 192 39.10 -16.62 -13.23
CA ALA A 192 40.33 -15.93 -12.85
C ALA A 192 40.07 -14.51 -12.32
N VAL A 193 40.99 -14.02 -11.49
CA VAL A 193 41.01 -12.62 -11.07
C VAL A 193 42.29 -11.97 -11.59
N THR A 194 42.15 -10.86 -12.33
CA THR A 194 43.29 -10.06 -12.81
C THR A 194 43.38 -8.76 -12.03
N HIS A 195 44.55 -8.46 -11.47
CA HIS A 195 44.80 -7.27 -10.68
C HIS A 195 45.58 -6.26 -11.54
N TYR A 196 45.04 -5.06 -11.71
CA TYR A 196 45.64 -4.01 -12.53
C TYR A 196 46.19 -2.88 -11.66
N GLN A 197 47.29 -2.27 -12.09
CA GLN A 197 47.92 -1.15 -11.40
C GLN A 197 48.43 -0.08 -12.39
N PRO A 198 48.94 1.06 -11.89
CA PRO A 198 49.57 2.06 -12.75
C PRO A 198 50.73 1.48 -13.56
N TYR A 199 50.93 2.01 -14.75
CA TYR A 199 52.06 1.70 -15.62
C TYR A 199 53.34 2.35 -15.09
N GLY A 200 54.48 1.68 -15.29
CA GLY A 200 55.78 2.12 -14.76
C GLY A 200 56.10 1.58 -13.37
N GLU A 201 55.16 0.88 -12.73
CA GLU A 201 55.36 0.28 -11.43
C GLU A 201 56.13 -1.04 -11.52
N LYS A 202 57.19 -1.17 -10.71
CA LYS A 202 58.04 -2.37 -10.69
C LYS A 202 57.62 -3.39 -9.66
N SER A 203 56.71 -3.03 -8.77
CA SER A 203 56.18 -3.90 -7.73
C SER A 203 54.67 -3.90 -7.77
N LEU A 204 54.06 -5.08 -7.63
CA LEU A 204 52.63 -5.25 -7.39
C LEU A 204 52.47 -6.00 -6.07
N ASN A 205 51.78 -5.42 -5.10
CA ASN A 205 51.45 -6.07 -3.84
C ASN A 205 49.96 -5.90 -3.55
N LEU A 206 49.23 -7.01 -3.43
CA LEU A 206 47.81 -6.95 -3.12
C LEU A 206 47.59 -6.51 -1.66
N THR A 207 46.90 -5.38 -1.48
CA THR A 207 46.47 -4.89 -0.15
C THR A 207 45.26 -5.65 0.39
N TYR A 208 44.73 -6.58 -0.40
CA TYR A 208 43.56 -7.42 -0.11
C TYR A 208 43.86 -8.88 -0.45
N SER A 209 42.94 -9.76 -0.05
CA SER A 209 42.97 -11.19 -0.35
C SER A 209 41.98 -11.53 -1.46
N VAL A 210 42.37 -12.46 -2.32
CA VAL A 210 41.43 -13.22 -3.13
C VAL A 210 40.93 -14.40 -2.31
N ILE A 211 39.62 -14.58 -2.24
CA ILE A 211 38.94 -15.58 -1.43
C ILE A 211 38.47 -16.69 -2.33
N VAL A 212 38.92 -17.92 -2.07
CA VAL A 212 38.49 -19.12 -2.79
C VAL A 212 37.94 -20.11 -1.79
N GLY A 213 36.77 -20.69 -2.05
CA GLY A 213 36.20 -21.67 -1.14
C GLY A 213 35.07 -22.46 -1.75
N VAL A 214 34.46 -23.31 -0.94
CA VAL A 214 33.31 -24.12 -1.34
C VAL A 214 32.09 -23.78 -0.49
N PHE A 215 30.90 -23.99 -1.03
CA PHE A 215 29.64 -23.78 -0.31
C PHE A 215 28.58 -24.79 -0.75
N LEU A 216 27.58 -25.01 0.09
CA LEU A 216 26.43 -25.88 -0.21
C LEU A 216 25.16 -25.01 -0.25
N GLY A 217 24.52 -24.97 -1.41
CA GLY A 217 23.30 -24.20 -1.64
C GLY A 217 23.29 -23.55 -3.02
N ASP A 218 22.42 -22.56 -3.17
CA ASP A 218 22.23 -21.81 -4.42
C ASP A 218 22.95 -20.45 -4.38
N TRP A 219 22.66 -19.59 -5.35
CA TRP A 219 23.23 -18.25 -5.43
C TRP A 219 22.92 -17.39 -4.18
N HIS A 220 21.81 -17.63 -3.46
CA HIS A 220 21.51 -16.89 -2.24
C HIS A 220 22.52 -17.21 -1.14
N VAL A 221 22.98 -18.46 -1.03
CA VAL A 221 24.03 -18.84 -0.07
C VAL A 221 25.36 -18.18 -0.42
N ALA A 222 25.74 -18.17 -1.70
CA ALA A 222 26.94 -17.44 -2.15
C ALA A 222 26.84 -15.93 -1.88
N ALA A 223 25.66 -15.33 -2.11
CA ALA A 223 25.40 -13.93 -1.83
C ALA A 223 25.44 -13.64 -0.32
N GLU A 224 24.95 -14.55 0.54
CA GLU A 224 24.99 -14.40 2.00
C GLU A 224 26.43 -14.42 2.54
N ILE A 225 27.30 -15.29 1.97
CA ILE A 225 28.74 -15.29 2.29
C ILE A 225 29.33 -13.91 1.99
N TYR A 226 29.07 -13.36 0.81
CA TYR A 226 29.56 -12.03 0.44
C TYR A 226 28.95 -10.92 1.30
N LYS A 227 27.63 -10.96 1.53
CA LYS A 227 26.86 -9.99 2.32
C LYS A 227 27.41 -9.85 3.74
N SER A 228 27.78 -10.96 4.38
CA SER A 228 28.36 -10.98 5.73
C SER A 228 29.66 -10.18 5.85
N TRP A 229 30.45 -10.10 4.77
CA TRP A 229 31.63 -9.23 4.72
C TRP A 229 31.24 -7.81 4.29
N ALA A 230 30.48 -7.68 3.22
CA ALA A 230 30.10 -6.41 2.58
C ALA A 230 29.40 -5.43 3.52
N GLU A 231 28.47 -5.93 4.36
CA GLU A 231 27.70 -5.06 5.27
C GLU A 231 28.54 -4.37 6.34
N ASN A 232 29.73 -4.90 6.63
CA ASN A 232 30.67 -4.36 7.60
C ASN A 232 31.63 -3.32 6.99
N GLN A 233 31.53 -3.05 5.68
CA GLN A 233 32.45 -2.16 4.99
C GLN A 233 32.02 -0.69 5.07
N TRP A 234 32.99 0.20 4.86
CA TRP A 234 32.79 1.64 5.04
C TRP A 234 31.67 2.20 4.15
N TRP A 235 31.46 1.67 2.94
CA TRP A 235 30.38 2.15 2.07
C TRP A 235 28.99 1.82 2.60
N CYS A 236 28.79 0.69 3.27
CA CYS A 236 27.53 0.39 3.95
C CYS A 236 27.32 1.27 5.18
N VAL A 237 28.37 1.48 5.98
CA VAL A 237 28.32 2.33 7.18
C VAL A 237 28.02 3.79 6.81
N GLU A 238 28.69 4.33 5.80
CA GLU A 238 28.45 5.70 5.34
C GLU A 238 27.08 5.85 4.64
N ALA A 239 26.61 4.83 3.92
CA ALA A 239 25.28 4.86 3.31
C ALA A 239 24.15 5.04 4.33
N LEU A 240 24.28 4.47 5.54
CA LEU A 240 23.29 4.65 6.62
C LEU A 240 23.28 6.07 7.20
N LYS A 241 24.33 6.86 6.98
CA LYS A 241 24.39 8.28 7.37
C LYS A 241 23.80 9.20 6.30
N ARG A 242 23.63 8.70 5.07
CA ARG A 242 23.09 9.47 3.94
C ARG A 242 21.63 9.84 4.24
N SER A 243 21.34 11.15 4.16
CA SER A 243 19.95 11.64 4.18
C SER A 243 19.37 11.60 2.77
N THR A 244 18.43 10.68 2.55
CA THR A 244 17.57 10.60 1.36
C THR A 244 16.13 10.95 1.77
N PRO A 245 15.50 11.96 1.13
CA PRO A 245 14.13 12.35 1.44
C PRO A 245 13.10 11.23 1.30
N SER A 246 12.09 11.26 2.18
CA SER A 246 10.99 10.29 2.16
C SER A 246 10.19 10.35 0.85
N TRP A 247 10.05 11.54 0.24
CA TRP A 247 9.37 11.67 -1.04
C TRP A 247 10.03 10.79 -2.11
N PHE A 248 11.36 10.67 -2.12
CA PHE A 248 12.06 9.85 -3.11
C PHE A 248 11.95 8.37 -2.76
N LEU A 249 12.25 7.99 -1.51
CA LEU A 249 12.20 6.60 -1.05
C LEU A 249 10.81 5.98 -1.21
N GLU A 250 9.76 6.68 -0.77
CA GLU A 250 8.39 6.17 -0.73
C GLU A 250 7.66 6.25 -2.07
N THR A 251 8.07 7.15 -2.97
CA THR A 251 7.48 7.19 -4.32
C THR A 251 7.62 5.82 -4.97
N SER A 252 6.48 5.27 -5.38
CA SER A 252 6.38 3.95 -5.98
C SER A 252 6.11 4.00 -7.48
N ALA A 253 5.70 5.16 -7.99
CA ALA A 253 5.32 5.36 -9.38
C ALA A 253 6.21 6.42 -10.04
N ILE A 254 6.78 6.05 -11.18
CA ILE A 254 7.55 6.95 -12.03
C ILE A 254 6.88 6.97 -13.40
N HIS A 255 6.67 8.19 -13.90
CA HIS A 255 6.03 8.42 -15.16
C HIS A 255 6.98 9.15 -16.08
N SER A 256 7.34 8.47 -17.16
CA SER A 256 8.33 8.93 -18.11
C SER A 256 7.69 9.46 -19.37
N THR A 257 8.18 10.60 -19.84
CA THR A 257 7.72 11.22 -21.08
C THR A 257 8.89 11.78 -21.88
N SER A 258 8.83 11.60 -23.19
CA SER A 258 9.83 12.12 -24.13
C SER A 258 9.23 13.33 -24.84
N LEU A 259 9.70 14.51 -24.45
CA LEU A 259 9.16 15.78 -24.91
C LEU A 259 9.59 16.07 -26.35
N TYR A 260 10.88 16.30 -26.54
CA TYR A 260 11.47 16.57 -27.85
C TYR A 260 12.46 15.46 -28.20
N THR A 261 12.07 14.62 -29.16
CA THR A 261 12.92 13.52 -29.66
C THR A 261 13.19 13.75 -31.14
N PRO A 262 14.45 13.93 -31.57
CA PRO A 262 14.78 14.08 -32.97
C PRO A 262 14.39 12.85 -33.80
N GLY A 263 13.96 13.08 -35.04
CA GLY A 263 13.67 12.05 -36.04
C GLY A 263 14.47 12.30 -37.32
N SER A 264 14.37 11.39 -38.29
CA SER A 264 15.11 11.48 -39.57
C SER A 264 14.77 12.72 -40.40
N GLU A 265 13.54 13.22 -40.29
CA GLU A 265 13.03 14.41 -40.99
C GLU A 265 12.32 15.38 -40.02
N GLY A 266 12.96 15.75 -38.90
CA GLY A 266 12.43 16.72 -37.92
C GLY A 266 12.28 16.13 -36.52
N TRP A 267 11.10 16.28 -35.90
CA TRP A 267 10.81 15.77 -34.56
C TRP A 267 10.01 14.47 -34.62
N ALA A 268 10.54 13.38 -34.06
CA ALA A 268 9.81 12.13 -33.83
C ALA A 268 8.80 12.25 -32.67
N SER A 269 9.11 13.09 -31.67
CA SER A 269 8.19 13.52 -30.62
C SER A 269 8.37 15.01 -30.38
N GLN A 270 7.26 15.74 -30.18
CA GLN A 270 7.24 17.17 -29.88
C GLN A 270 6.08 17.50 -28.91
N ILE A 271 6.31 17.27 -27.63
CA ILE A 271 5.34 17.48 -26.55
C ILE A 271 5.76 18.72 -25.73
N PRO A 272 4.95 19.79 -25.70
CA PRO A 272 5.34 21.02 -25.00
C PRO A 272 5.43 20.88 -23.48
N PHE A 273 6.31 21.68 -22.86
CA PHE A 273 6.60 21.69 -21.42
C PHE A 273 5.34 21.91 -20.56
N TYR A 274 4.40 22.75 -21.00
CA TYR A 274 3.15 23.04 -20.26
C TYR A 274 2.24 21.80 -20.08
N THR A 275 2.47 20.72 -20.83
CA THR A 275 1.67 19.49 -20.71
C THR A 275 2.10 18.60 -19.54
N VAL A 276 3.36 18.70 -19.09
CA VAL A 276 3.91 17.83 -18.03
C VAL A 276 3.19 18.04 -16.69
N PRO A 277 2.87 19.27 -16.24
CA PRO A 277 2.03 19.50 -15.06
C PRO A 277 0.65 18.82 -15.14
N LEU A 278 0.03 18.83 -16.32
CA LEU A 278 -1.30 18.23 -16.54
C LEU A 278 -1.22 16.69 -16.45
N LEU A 279 -0.15 16.11 -16.99
CA LEU A 279 0.16 14.68 -16.87
C LEU A 279 0.43 14.28 -15.41
N ALA A 280 1.12 15.13 -14.65
CA ALA A 280 1.36 14.90 -13.23
C ALA A 280 0.04 14.89 -12.44
N GLU A 281 -0.82 15.90 -12.61
CA GLU A 281 -2.12 15.98 -11.93
C GLU A 281 -2.99 14.75 -12.21
N ASP A 282 -3.09 14.35 -13.48
CA ASP A 282 -3.87 13.17 -13.87
C ASP A 282 -3.29 11.87 -13.29
N SER A 283 -1.95 11.72 -13.29
CA SER A 283 -1.28 10.56 -12.69
C SER A 283 -1.58 10.46 -11.20
N ILE A 284 -1.44 11.57 -10.47
CA ILE A 284 -1.62 11.62 -9.02
C ILE A 284 -3.08 11.34 -8.65
N LYS A 285 -4.05 11.93 -9.38
CA LYS A 285 -5.48 11.61 -9.20
C LYS A 285 -5.77 10.14 -9.49
N THR A 286 -5.18 9.58 -10.54
CA THR A 286 -5.44 8.20 -10.97
C THR A 286 -4.86 7.18 -9.98
N LEU A 287 -3.66 7.41 -9.48
CA LEU A 287 -2.94 6.49 -8.59
C LEU A 287 -3.28 6.73 -7.11
N GLY A 288 -3.66 7.95 -6.73
CA GLY A 288 -3.88 8.34 -5.34
C GLY A 288 -2.59 8.37 -4.51
N MET A 289 -1.45 8.64 -5.15
CA MET A 289 -0.12 8.77 -4.54
C MET A 289 0.77 9.74 -5.36
N PRO A 290 1.86 10.26 -4.78
CA PRO A 290 2.84 11.07 -5.50
C PRO A 290 3.52 10.33 -6.66
N VAL A 291 3.97 11.08 -7.67
CA VAL A 291 4.66 10.57 -8.86
C VAL A 291 5.93 11.37 -9.14
N ILE A 292 6.97 10.70 -9.62
CA ILE A 292 8.11 11.37 -10.25
C ILE A 292 7.84 11.44 -11.75
N MET A 293 7.84 12.66 -12.28
CA MET A 293 7.81 12.94 -13.71
C MET A 293 9.24 12.92 -14.23
N GLN A 294 9.62 11.84 -14.91
CA GLN A 294 10.91 11.74 -15.59
C GLN A 294 10.78 12.33 -16.99
N VAL A 295 11.49 13.41 -17.24
CA VAL A 295 11.35 14.23 -18.44
C VAL A 295 12.59 14.07 -19.31
N TRP A 296 12.39 13.54 -20.52
CA TRP A 296 13.41 13.41 -21.56
C TRP A 296 13.12 14.45 -22.64
N GLY A 297 14.14 14.92 -23.36
CA GLY A 297 13.94 15.91 -24.43
C GLY A 297 13.67 17.32 -23.93
N TRP A 298 14.13 17.65 -22.73
CA TRP A 298 14.12 19.03 -22.20
C TRP A 298 15.35 19.82 -22.68
N GLU A 299 16.40 19.09 -23.09
CA GLU A 299 17.70 19.60 -23.51
C GLU A 299 17.57 20.53 -24.73
N LYS A 300 18.48 21.51 -24.85
CA LYS A 300 18.55 22.49 -25.95
C LYS A 300 18.32 21.91 -27.35
N HIS A 301 18.94 20.76 -27.64
CA HIS A 301 18.90 20.10 -28.94
C HIS A 301 17.96 18.89 -28.99
N GLY A 302 17.15 18.69 -27.94
CA GLY A 302 16.32 17.52 -27.75
C GLY A 302 17.09 16.32 -27.16
N THR A 303 16.35 15.23 -26.97
CA THR A 303 16.77 14.05 -26.19
C THR A 303 18.17 13.55 -26.61
N PHE A 304 19.13 13.58 -25.68
CA PHE A 304 20.49 13.04 -25.87
C PHE A 304 21.26 13.52 -27.12
N THR A 305 20.94 14.71 -27.64
CA THR A 305 21.56 15.23 -28.86
C THR A 305 22.59 16.32 -28.52
N LEU A 306 23.79 16.22 -29.11
CA LEU A 306 24.89 17.18 -28.89
C LEU A 306 25.20 17.45 -27.41
N ILE A 307 25.16 16.42 -26.57
CA ILE A 307 25.50 16.54 -25.15
C ILE A 307 26.99 16.89 -24.97
N PRO A 308 27.39 17.69 -23.96
CA PRO A 308 26.59 18.25 -22.88
C PRO A 308 26.12 19.71 -23.11
N ASP A 309 25.83 20.13 -24.36
CA ASP A 309 25.27 21.46 -24.63
C ASP A 309 23.76 21.51 -24.28
N TYR A 310 23.46 21.39 -23.00
CA TYR A 310 22.09 21.28 -22.47
C TYR A 310 21.31 22.60 -22.47
N PHE A 311 22.00 23.75 -22.48
CA PHE A 311 21.42 25.04 -22.10
C PHE A 311 21.48 26.13 -23.19
N PRO A 312 20.45 27.00 -23.26
CA PRO A 312 19.19 26.94 -22.48
C PRO A 312 18.31 25.75 -22.90
N PRO A 313 17.33 25.31 -22.07
CA PRO A 313 16.35 24.31 -22.47
C PRO A 313 15.63 24.71 -23.75
N ILE A 314 15.11 23.73 -24.51
CA ILE A 314 14.60 23.96 -25.88
C ILE A 314 13.46 24.97 -25.98
N GLU A 315 12.60 25.09 -24.96
CA GLU A 315 11.54 26.10 -24.87
C GLU A 315 11.94 27.34 -24.03
N GLY A 316 13.20 27.42 -23.58
CA GLY A 316 13.71 28.47 -22.70
C GLY A 316 13.46 28.23 -21.21
N TRP A 317 14.14 29.03 -20.37
CA TRP A 317 14.10 28.89 -18.92
C TRP A 317 12.73 29.19 -18.31
N ASP A 318 12.01 30.21 -18.80
CA ASP A 318 10.69 30.56 -18.26
C ASP A 318 9.67 29.40 -18.40
N ALA A 319 9.71 28.69 -19.53
CA ALA A 319 8.86 27.52 -19.77
C ALA A 319 9.29 26.33 -18.90
N PHE A 320 10.60 26.12 -18.75
CA PHE A 320 11.17 25.05 -17.92
C PHE A 320 10.81 25.22 -16.44
N ASP A 321 10.96 26.43 -15.90
CA ASP A 321 10.63 26.77 -14.52
C ASP A 321 9.11 26.65 -14.28
N SER A 322 8.30 27.09 -15.26
CA SER A 322 6.83 26.94 -15.21
C SER A 322 6.38 25.47 -15.19
N MET A 323 7.07 24.60 -15.93
CA MET A 323 6.84 23.16 -15.94
C MET A 323 7.11 22.57 -14.55
N ILE A 324 8.28 22.85 -13.97
CA ILE A 324 8.68 22.36 -12.65
C ILE A 324 7.67 22.83 -11.58
N TYR A 325 7.38 24.13 -11.54
CA TYR A 325 6.42 24.70 -10.61
C TYR A 325 5.02 24.08 -10.76
N GLY A 326 4.57 23.84 -11.99
CA GLY A 326 3.30 23.18 -12.27
C GLY A 326 3.24 21.74 -11.72
N VAL A 327 4.31 20.96 -11.90
CA VAL A 327 4.42 19.59 -11.37
C VAL A 327 4.42 19.61 -9.84
N HIS A 328 5.15 20.54 -9.21
CA HIS A 328 5.14 20.70 -7.75
C HIS A 328 3.76 21.05 -7.21
N ARG A 329 3.02 21.96 -7.87
CA ARG A 329 1.63 22.29 -7.49
C ARG A 329 0.68 21.11 -7.59
N ALA A 330 0.92 20.18 -8.52
CA ALA A 330 0.16 18.95 -8.63
C ALA A 330 0.50 17.93 -7.51
N GLY A 331 1.60 18.14 -6.76
CA GLY A 331 2.11 17.22 -5.75
C GLY A 331 3.14 16.20 -6.29
N GLY A 332 3.67 16.42 -7.50
CA GLY A 332 4.68 15.58 -8.13
C GLY A 332 6.10 16.14 -7.98
N LYS A 333 7.07 15.39 -8.52
CA LYS A 333 8.51 15.72 -8.52
C LYS A 333 9.09 15.58 -9.92
N VAL A 334 10.12 16.35 -10.27
CA VAL A 334 10.73 16.32 -11.61
C VAL A 334 12.11 15.65 -11.57
N SER A 335 12.32 14.73 -12.52
CA SER A 335 13.57 14.03 -12.75
C SER A 335 14.07 14.29 -14.18
N VAL A 336 15.37 14.57 -14.33
CA VAL A 336 16.04 14.82 -15.62
C VAL A 336 17.38 14.08 -15.70
N PHE A 337 17.86 13.85 -16.92
CA PHE A 337 19.09 13.11 -17.22
C PHE A 337 20.18 14.06 -17.71
N ILE A 338 21.42 13.85 -17.26
CA ILE A 338 22.63 14.48 -17.79
C ILE A 338 23.74 13.44 -17.91
N SER A 339 24.63 13.58 -18.90
CA SER A 339 25.82 12.74 -19.03
C SER A 339 26.95 13.26 -18.14
N THR A 340 27.74 12.34 -17.60
CA THR A 340 28.88 12.63 -16.71
C THR A 340 30.25 12.38 -17.34
N ASN A 341 30.29 11.69 -18.47
CA ASN A 341 31.50 11.11 -19.06
C ASN A 341 31.65 11.43 -20.54
N TYR A 342 30.65 12.01 -21.21
CA TYR A 342 30.68 12.21 -22.65
C TYR A 342 30.60 13.68 -23.07
N PHE A 343 31.42 14.05 -24.05
CA PHE A 343 31.39 15.32 -24.77
C PHE A 343 31.29 15.06 -26.27
N SER A 344 30.20 15.49 -26.90
CA SER A 344 29.96 15.24 -28.33
C SER A 344 31.09 15.81 -29.19
N PRO A 345 31.80 14.97 -29.97
CA PRO A 345 32.84 15.43 -30.90
C PRO A 345 32.31 16.32 -32.04
N GLU A 346 30.99 16.34 -32.25
CA GLU A 346 30.34 17.18 -33.26
C GLU A 346 30.22 18.66 -32.83
N LEU A 347 30.36 18.95 -31.54
CA LEU A 347 30.36 20.32 -31.03
C LEU A 347 31.70 21.00 -31.32
N GLU A 348 31.66 22.24 -31.83
CA GLU A 348 32.88 23.03 -32.06
C GLU A 348 33.73 23.20 -30.79
N ALA A 349 33.07 23.35 -29.63
CA ALA A 349 33.73 23.43 -28.32
C ALA A 349 34.55 22.19 -27.96
N TYR A 350 34.28 21.03 -28.59
CA TYR A 350 35.04 19.81 -28.33
C TYR A 350 36.51 19.93 -28.73
N LYS A 351 36.87 20.77 -29.71
CA LYS A 351 38.28 20.97 -30.11
C LYS A 351 39.15 21.37 -28.92
N GLU A 352 38.63 22.20 -28.02
CA GLU A 352 39.29 22.61 -26.78
C GLU A 352 39.13 21.58 -25.66
N MET A 353 37.96 20.94 -25.58
CA MET A 353 37.65 19.97 -24.52
C MET A 353 38.33 18.61 -24.73
N ARG A 354 38.75 18.29 -25.96
CA ARG A 354 39.45 17.05 -26.32
C ARG A 354 40.69 16.78 -25.46
N LYS A 355 41.33 17.83 -24.92
CA LYS A 355 42.46 17.69 -24.00
C LYS A 355 42.11 16.98 -22.69
N TYR A 356 40.84 16.86 -22.34
CA TYR A 356 40.35 16.11 -21.17
C TYR A 356 39.85 14.70 -21.52
N ALA A 357 39.85 14.32 -22.80
CA ALA A 357 39.43 12.99 -23.24
C ALA A 357 40.45 11.91 -22.85
N ILE A 358 39.96 10.71 -22.53
CA ILE A 358 40.81 9.58 -22.14
C ILE A 358 41.82 9.27 -23.25
N LYS A 359 43.10 9.19 -22.86
CA LYS A 359 44.20 8.87 -23.78
C LYS A 359 44.72 7.47 -23.49
N LEU A 360 44.51 6.53 -24.40
CA LEU A 360 45.15 5.21 -24.38
C LEU A 360 46.58 5.32 -24.93
N LYS A 361 47.35 4.22 -24.87
CA LYS A 361 48.74 4.19 -25.40
C LYS A 361 48.82 4.47 -26.91
N ASP A 362 47.81 4.07 -27.66
CA ASP A 362 47.77 4.07 -29.13
C ASP A 362 46.82 5.10 -29.72
N ARG A 363 45.80 5.54 -28.97
CA ARG A 363 44.77 6.48 -29.45
C ARG A 363 44.15 7.30 -28.33
N THR A 364 43.43 8.36 -28.72
CA THR A 364 42.48 9.07 -27.84
C THR A 364 41.09 8.48 -28.03
N LEU A 365 40.34 8.29 -26.95
CA LEU A 365 38.93 7.92 -27.02
C LEU A 365 38.11 9.19 -27.24
N GLU A 366 37.75 9.46 -28.50
CA GLU A 366 37.04 10.68 -28.85
C GLU A 366 35.69 10.77 -28.11
N GLY A 367 35.45 11.90 -27.47
CA GLY A 367 34.26 12.23 -26.70
C GLY A 367 34.21 11.64 -25.28
N LEU A 368 34.96 10.59 -24.98
CA LEU A 368 34.97 10.00 -23.63
C LEU A 368 35.95 10.73 -22.71
N MET A 369 35.42 11.38 -21.69
CA MET A 369 36.13 12.32 -20.83
C MET A 369 36.72 11.62 -19.61
N CYS A 370 37.96 12.00 -19.24
CA CYS A 370 38.64 11.42 -18.07
C CYS A 370 38.02 11.97 -16.78
N PRO A 371 37.49 11.12 -15.88
CA PRO A 371 36.87 11.59 -14.63
C PRO A 371 37.88 12.28 -13.70
N ALA A 372 39.17 11.98 -13.84
CA ALA A 372 40.24 12.57 -13.03
C ALA A 372 40.61 14.00 -13.46
N SER A 373 40.17 14.48 -14.63
CA SER A 373 40.29 15.90 -15.00
C SER A 373 39.43 16.80 -14.10
N THR A 374 40.09 17.68 -13.34
CA THR A 374 39.45 18.60 -12.40
C THR A 374 38.51 19.60 -13.10
N GLU A 375 38.91 20.11 -14.27
CA GLU A 375 38.09 21.02 -15.06
C GLU A 375 36.86 20.33 -15.64
N TRP A 376 36.99 19.07 -16.09
CA TRP A 376 35.85 18.28 -16.54
C TRP A 376 34.85 18.03 -15.40
N ARG A 377 35.34 17.59 -14.21
CA ARG A 377 34.47 17.41 -13.03
C ARG A 377 33.73 18.69 -12.67
N SER A 378 34.44 19.83 -12.70
CA SER A 378 33.85 21.14 -12.42
C SER A 378 32.77 21.52 -13.44
N TYR A 379 33.00 21.21 -14.72
CA TYR A 379 32.03 21.45 -15.80
C TYR A 379 30.73 20.65 -15.59
N VAL A 380 30.83 19.34 -15.32
CA VAL A 380 29.67 18.48 -15.04
C VAL A 380 28.94 18.92 -13.77
N LYS A 381 29.68 19.29 -12.72
CA LYS A 381 29.10 19.81 -11.47
C LYS A 381 28.28 21.06 -11.70
N GLU A 382 28.77 22.04 -12.47
CA GLU A 382 27.99 23.26 -12.74
C GLU A 382 26.73 23.00 -13.56
N ILE A 383 26.71 22.00 -14.45
CA ILE A 383 25.48 21.56 -15.13
C ILE A 383 24.45 21.09 -14.10
N ALA A 384 24.85 20.19 -13.20
CA ALA A 384 23.97 19.68 -12.16
C ALA A 384 23.46 20.80 -11.24
N LEU A 385 24.36 21.68 -10.76
CA LEU A 385 23.98 22.79 -9.88
C LEU A 385 23.05 23.79 -10.57
N THR A 386 23.21 24.03 -11.87
CA THR A 386 22.30 24.88 -12.65
C THR A 386 20.89 24.31 -12.63
N LEU A 387 20.70 23.02 -12.91
CA LEU A 387 19.39 22.37 -12.84
C LEU A 387 18.75 22.46 -11.46
N VAL A 388 19.54 22.30 -10.40
CA VAL A 388 19.07 22.42 -9.01
C VAL A 388 18.63 23.86 -8.68
N ARG A 389 19.34 24.88 -9.18
CA ARG A 389 18.93 26.30 -9.04
C ARG A 389 17.58 26.59 -9.72
N HIS A 390 17.25 25.85 -10.78
CA HIS A 390 15.97 25.91 -11.49
C HIS A 390 14.88 24.99 -10.89
N GLY A 391 15.13 24.38 -9.73
CA GLY A 391 14.12 23.65 -8.96
C GLY A 391 13.92 22.18 -9.34
N VAL A 392 14.83 21.59 -10.12
CA VAL A 392 14.84 20.14 -10.39
C VAL A 392 15.03 19.37 -9.07
N ASP A 393 14.20 18.36 -8.83
CA ASP A 393 14.23 17.58 -7.58
C ASP A 393 15.22 16.41 -7.65
N HIS A 394 15.36 15.81 -8.83
CA HIS A 394 16.21 14.65 -9.06
C HIS A 394 17.02 14.80 -10.35
N VAL A 395 18.34 14.65 -10.23
CA VAL A 395 19.25 14.61 -11.39
C VAL A 395 19.83 13.20 -11.53
N HIS A 396 19.55 12.56 -12.67
CA HIS A 396 20.15 11.30 -13.06
C HIS A 396 21.47 11.54 -13.79
N LEU A 397 22.54 10.96 -13.27
CA LEU A 397 23.92 11.07 -13.72
C LEU A 397 24.23 9.92 -14.68
N ASP A 398 23.81 10.08 -15.92
CA ASP A 398 23.90 9.10 -17.01
C ASP A 398 25.34 8.90 -17.50
N GLY A 399 25.63 7.74 -18.08
CA GLY A 399 26.97 7.28 -18.48
C GLY A 399 27.90 6.97 -17.31
N SER A 400 27.55 7.40 -16.09
CA SER A 400 28.37 7.15 -14.92
C SER A 400 28.25 5.70 -14.47
N LEU A 401 29.38 5.14 -14.05
CA LEU A 401 29.51 3.80 -13.46
C LEU A 401 29.20 2.62 -14.38
N ILE A 402 28.44 2.77 -15.47
CA ILE A 402 28.29 1.71 -16.48
C ILE A 402 29.59 1.50 -17.27
N ASP A 403 30.35 2.56 -17.51
CA ASP A 403 31.65 2.44 -18.17
C ASP A 403 32.68 1.77 -17.24
N PRO A 404 33.39 0.74 -17.72
CA PRO A 404 34.47 0.14 -16.95
C PRO A 404 35.65 1.11 -16.81
N PRO A 405 36.52 0.91 -15.79
CA PRO A 405 37.77 1.64 -15.69
C PRO A 405 38.60 1.53 -16.97
N TYR A 406 38.95 2.68 -17.56
CA TYR A 406 39.87 2.75 -18.70
C TYR A 406 41.28 3.12 -18.23
N PRO A 407 42.34 2.55 -18.82
CA PRO A 407 43.67 3.03 -18.56
C PRO A 407 43.86 4.38 -19.27
N CYS A 408 44.51 5.34 -18.61
CA CYS A 408 44.80 6.64 -19.23
C CYS A 408 46.28 6.98 -19.10
N VAL A 409 46.92 7.41 -20.17
CA VAL A 409 48.34 7.80 -20.20
C VAL A 409 48.55 9.31 -20.38
N HIS A 410 47.49 10.10 -20.23
CA HIS A 410 47.57 11.55 -20.32
C HIS A 410 48.29 12.12 -19.09
N GLU A 411 49.26 13.01 -19.31
CA GLU A 411 50.12 13.51 -18.22
C GLU A 411 49.49 14.63 -17.38
N ASN A 412 48.46 15.30 -17.92
CA ASN A 412 47.84 16.47 -17.28
C ASN A 412 46.43 16.19 -16.72
N HIS A 413 46.10 14.95 -16.37
CA HIS A 413 44.77 14.57 -15.85
C HIS A 413 44.77 14.23 -14.35
N ASP A 414 45.79 14.67 -13.61
CA ASP A 414 45.90 14.48 -12.15
C ASP A 414 45.80 13.01 -11.68
N HIS A 415 46.30 12.07 -12.48
CA HIS A 415 46.36 10.65 -12.11
C HIS A 415 47.65 9.96 -12.61
N PRO A 416 48.08 8.84 -11.98
CA PRO A 416 49.14 8.00 -12.51
C PRO A 416 48.79 7.39 -13.88
N LYS A 417 49.78 7.15 -14.74
CA LYS A 417 49.56 6.53 -16.07
C LYS A 417 49.03 5.10 -15.91
N GLY A 418 48.12 4.68 -16.78
CA GLY A 418 47.57 3.32 -16.80
C GLY A 418 46.31 3.17 -15.96
N TYR A 419 46.10 1.99 -15.39
CA TYR A 419 44.97 1.72 -14.49
C TYR A 419 45.27 2.21 -13.08
N GLY A 420 44.26 2.31 -12.23
CA GLY A 420 44.45 2.54 -10.81
C GLY A 420 43.17 2.91 -10.08
N LYS A 421 43.23 2.89 -8.75
CA LYS A 421 42.11 3.30 -7.89
C LYS A 421 41.72 4.77 -8.06
N TRP A 422 42.58 5.59 -8.69
CA TRP A 422 42.28 6.96 -9.09
C TRP A 422 40.97 7.08 -9.89
N TRP A 423 40.59 6.04 -10.65
CA TRP A 423 39.32 6.02 -11.38
C TRP A 423 38.12 6.11 -10.42
N PHE A 424 38.15 5.28 -9.38
CA PHE A 424 37.14 5.29 -8.33
C PHE A 424 37.17 6.59 -7.53
N GLU A 425 38.37 7.04 -7.13
CA GLU A 425 38.55 8.26 -6.33
C GLU A 425 37.98 9.49 -7.06
N ALA A 426 38.20 9.60 -8.36
CA ALA A 426 37.71 10.71 -9.18
C ALA A 426 36.17 10.76 -9.28
N PHE A 427 35.50 9.62 -9.53
CA PHE A 427 34.03 9.59 -9.54
C PHE A 427 33.44 9.78 -8.14
N LYS A 428 34.08 9.23 -7.10
CA LYS A 428 33.71 9.47 -5.71
C LYS A 428 33.73 10.97 -5.38
N GLU A 429 34.79 11.67 -5.76
CA GLU A 429 34.89 13.12 -5.59
C GLU A 429 33.79 13.87 -6.36
N LEU A 430 33.58 13.53 -7.65
CA LEU A 430 32.54 14.14 -8.47
C LEU A 430 31.15 14.06 -7.80
N PHE A 431 30.72 12.86 -7.40
CA PHE A 431 29.40 12.67 -6.81
C PHE A 431 29.29 13.31 -5.43
N LYS A 432 30.35 13.22 -4.62
CA LYS A 432 30.39 13.87 -3.30
C LYS A 432 30.22 15.38 -3.43
N GLU A 433 30.99 16.02 -4.30
CA GLU A 433 30.93 17.48 -4.49
C GLU A 433 29.58 17.92 -5.06
N ILE A 434 29.06 17.23 -6.09
CA ILE A 434 27.73 17.52 -6.64
C ILE A 434 26.68 17.47 -5.51
N ARG A 435 26.69 16.40 -4.71
CA ARG A 435 25.73 16.22 -3.63
C ARG A 435 25.85 17.31 -2.55
N GLU A 436 27.06 17.58 -2.08
CA GLU A 436 27.32 18.53 -0.99
C GLU A 436 26.96 19.96 -1.40
N GLU A 437 27.35 20.39 -2.61
CA GLU A 437 27.02 21.74 -3.09
C GLU A 437 25.54 21.88 -3.46
N ALA A 438 24.94 20.87 -4.10
CA ALA A 438 23.53 20.92 -4.47
C ALA A 438 22.61 20.96 -3.25
N LYS A 439 22.93 20.23 -2.17
CA LYS A 439 22.15 20.25 -0.93
C LYS A 439 22.18 21.59 -0.20
N LYS A 440 23.16 22.46 -0.46
CA LYS A 440 23.16 23.86 0.02
C LYS A 440 22.11 24.72 -0.70
N ILE A 441 21.76 24.35 -1.94
CA ILE A 441 20.76 25.04 -2.77
C ILE A 441 19.37 24.47 -2.48
N ASN A 442 19.23 23.14 -2.50
CA ASN A 442 18.01 22.41 -2.20
C ASN A 442 18.31 21.19 -1.32
N PRO A 443 18.02 21.21 0.00
CA PRO A 443 18.29 20.10 0.91
C PRO A 443 17.62 18.77 0.52
N GLU A 444 16.50 18.85 -0.22
CA GLU A 444 15.67 17.74 -0.66
C GLU A 444 16.04 17.18 -2.04
N VAL A 445 17.08 17.71 -2.69
CA VAL A 445 17.56 17.19 -3.98
C VAL A 445 18.18 15.80 -3.82
N VAL A 446 17.99 14.96 -4.82
CA VAL A 446 18.54 13.60 -4.89
C VAL A 446 19.25 13.32 -6.20
N PHE A 447 20.13 12.33 -6.19
CA PHE A 447 20.94 11.93 -7.35
C PHE A 447 20.87 10.42 -7.59
N SER A 448 20.88 10.00 -8.85
CA SER A 448 21.06 8.59 -9.21
C SER A 448 22.05 8.40 -10.35
N SER A 449 22.49 7.17 -10.58
CA SER A 449 23.40 6.78 -11.66
C SER A 449 22.75 5.74 -12.59
N GLU A 450 23.30 5.59 -13.79
CA GLU A 450 22.79 4.68 -14.83
C GLU A 450 22.85 3.20 -14.44
N GLU A 451 23.92 2.81 -13.72
CA GLU A 451 24.12 1.52 -13.05
C GLU A 451 24.91 1.79 -11.76
N ILE A 452 25.30 0.78 -10.99
CA ILE A 452 25.99 0.98 -9.70
C ILE A 452 27.16 0.02 -9.50
N CYS A 453 28.11 0.46 -8.68
CA CYS A 453 29.09 -0.41 -8.01
C CYS A 453 29.05 -0.09 -6.51
N GLU A 454 29.25 -1.10 -5.67
CA GLU A 454 29.09 -1.02 -4.21
C GLU A 454 29.83 0.15 -3.53
N LEU A 455 30.98 0.57 -4.06
CA LEU A 455 31.80 1.65 -3.49
C LEU A 455 31.12 3.03 -3.58
N TYR A 456 30.17 3.19 -4.50
CA TYR A 456 29.49 4.47 -4.75
C TYR A 456 28.16 4.61 -4.01
N ILE A 457 27.71 3.54 -3.33
CA ILE A 457 26.47 3.54 -2.54
C ILE A 457 26.34 4.80 -1.67
N PRO A 458 27.35 5.27 -0.91
CA PRO A 458 27.19 6.44 -0.03
C PRO A 458 26.81 7.75 -0.71
N PHE A 459 27.12 7.90 -2.00
CA PHE A 459 27.08 9.20 -2.69
C PHE A 459 25.83 9.40 -3.55
N LEU A 460 25.10 8.31 -3.83
CA LEU A 460 23.93 8.29 -4.70
C LEU A 460 22.70 7.83 -3.92
N ASP A 461 21.50 8.31 -4.25
CA ASP A 461 20.26 7.96 -3.55
C ASP A 461 19.58 6.72 -4.15
N ARG A 462 19.76 6.48 -5.46
CA ARG A 462 19.30 5.31 -6.21
C ARG A 462 20.22 5.05 -7.41
N PHE A 463 19.98 3.94 -8.10
CA PHE A 463 20.54 3.67 -9.41
C PHE A 463 19.47 3.09 -10.35
N TYR A 464 19.64 3.29 -11.64
CA TYR A 464 18.76 2.73 -12.66
C TYR A 464 19.14 1.27 -12.92
N SER A 465 18.14 0.40 -13.08
CA SER A 465 18.28 -1.05 -13.18
C SER A 465 17.53 -1.52 -14.41
N ARG A 466 18.23 -2.28 -15.26
CA ARG A 466 17.67 -2.86 -16.48
C ARG A 466 17.28 -4.33 -16.33
N GLY A 467 17.37 -4.89 -15.13
CA GLY A 467 17.15 -6.33 -14.91
C GLY A 467 15.71 -6.77 -15.20
N ASN A 468 14.72 -5.88 -15.02
CA ASN A 468 13.32 -6.17 -15.32
C ASN A 468 13.02 -6.37 -16.82
N VAL A 469 13.87 -5.82 -17.70
CA VAL A 469 13.77 -5.88 -19.16
C VAL A 469 15.04 -6.43 -19.83
N ALA A 470 15.82 -7.24 -19.10
CA ALA A 470 17.14 -7.71 -19.53
C ALA A 470 17.14 -8.37 -20.92
N GLU A 471 16.03 -8.99 -21.32
CA GLU A 471 15.88 -9.73 -22.59
C GLU A 471 15.77 -8.83 -23.83
N LEU A 472 15.52 -7.53 -23.67
CA LEU A 472 15.31 -6.60 -24.78
C LEU A 472 16.52 -5.71 -25.08
N TYR A 473 17.45 -5.55 -24.15
CA TYR A 473 18.45 -4.47 -24.25
C TYR A 473 19.75 -4.92 -24.96
N ALA A 474 20.24 -4.16 -25.95
CA ALA A 474 21.44 -4.52 -26.73
C ALA A 474 22.70 -4.65 -25.92
N THR A 475 22.91 -3.82 -24.91
CA THR A 475 24.14 -3.89 -24.10
C THR A 475 24.27 -5.22 -23.34
N HIS A 476 23.18 -6.00 -23.23
CA HIS A 476 23.19 -7.36 -22.69
C HIS A 476 23.39 -8.46 -23.74
N TRP A 477 23.70 -8.13 -25.00
CA TRP A 477 23.78 -9.11 -26.10
C TRP A 477 24.60 -10.36 -25.73
N PHE A 478 25.74 -10.17 -25.04
CA PHE A 478 26.61 -11.27 -24.62
C PHE A 478 25.88 -12.22 -23.66
N TRP A 479 25.15 -11.66 -22.70
CA TRP A 479 24.42 -12.42 -21.68
C TRP A 479 23.15 -13.08 -22.24
N GLN A 480 22.54 -12.44 -23.25
CA GLN A 480 21.39 -12.99 -23.97
C GLN A 480 21.79 -14.23 -24.78
N ILE A 481 22.93 -14.21 -25.48
CA ILE A 481 23.40 -15.37 -26.26
C ILE A 481 23.84 -16.54 -25.38
N THR A 482 24.24 -16.29 -24.13
CA THR A 482 24.57 -17.33 -23.15
C THR A 482 23.35 -17.84 -22.38
N GLY A 483 22.13 -17.39 -22.72
CA GLY A 483 20.89 -17.79 -22.06
C GLY A 483 20.86 -17.43 -20.57
N SER A 484 21.55 -16.35 -20.18
CA SER A 484 21.62 -15.89 -18.79
C SER A 484 20.39 -15.08 -18.41
N GLU A 485 19.89 -15.27 -17.19
CA GLU A 485 18.77 -14.51 -16.64
C GLU A 485 19.26 -13.47 -15.62
N ALA A 486 18.56 -12.34 -15.54
CA ALA A 486 18.84 -11.34 -14.53
C ALA A 486 18.27 -11.76 -13.17
N ILE A 487 19.08 -11.64 -12.12
CA ILE A 487 18.70 -11.91 -10.74
C ILE A 487 18.95 -10.67 -9.87
N PRO A 488 18.23 -10.50 -8.74
CA PRO A 488 18.41 -9.35 -7.85
C PRO A 488 19.62 -9.55 -6.91
N LEU A 489 20.78 -9.94 -7.43
CA LEU A 489 21.96 -10.25 -6.63
C LEU A 489 22.45 -9.03 -5.84
N PHE A 490 22.54 -7.87 -6.49
CA PHE A 490 22.98 -6.62 -5.88
C PHE A 490 21.96 -6.16 -4.84
N GLN A 491 20.66 -6.25 -5.15
CA GLN A 491 19.58 -5.92 -4.22
C GLN A 491 19.58 -6.87 -3.02
N TYR A 492 19.87 -8.16 -3.21
CA TYR A 492 19.97 -9.14 -2.13
C TYR A 492 21.00 -8.70 -1.07
N VAL A 493 22.15 -8.22 -1.52
CA VAL A 493 23.24 -7.74 -0.66
C VAL A 493 22.95 -6.33 -0.12
N TYR A 494 22.46 -5.42 -0.97
CA TYR A 494 22.54 -3.97 -0.73
C TYR A 494 21.22 -3.20 -0.68
N HIS A 495 20.04 -3.81 -0.85
CA HIS A 495 18.75 -3.09 -0.88
C HIS A 495 18.55 -2.17 0.35
N LYS A 496 18.99 -2.61 1.53
CA LYS A 496 18.95 -1.84 2.77
C LYS A 496 19.72 -0.50 2.70
N TYR A 497 20.74 -0.41 1.86
CA TYR A 497 21.66 0.73 1.76
C TYR A 497 21.38 1.61 0.54
N ILE A 498 20.85 1.03 -0.54
CA ILE A 498 20.42 1.74 -1.74
C ILE A 498 19.34 0.95 -2.49
N SER A 499 18.33 1.67 -2.98
CA SER A 499 17.29 1.10 -3.84
C SER A 499 17.69 1.21 -5.31
N SER A 500 17.41 0.19 -6.10
CA SER A 500 17.37 0.33 -7.56
C SER A 500 16.04 0.96 -8.01
N TRP A 501 15.96 1.27 -9.29
CA TRP A 501 14.79 1.74 -10.01
C TRP A 501 14.72 0.98 -11.33
N GLY A 502 13.64 0.23 -11.55
CA GLY A 502 13.45 -0.57 -12.75
C GLY A 502 13.11 0.25 -13.98
N HIS A 503 13.62 -0.19 -15.13
CA HIS A 503 13.43 0.46 -16.42
C HIS A 503 11.95 0.56 -16.83
N TYR A 504 11.59 1.62 -17.55
CA TYR A 504 10.23 1.78 -18.08
C TYR A 504 9.79 0.63 -18.99
N VAL A 505 8.48 0.36 -18.95
CA VAL A 505 7.74 -0.36 -19.99
C VAL A 505 6.88 0.61 -20.81
N HIS A 506 6.59 0.26 -22.06
CA HIS A 506 5.69 1.03 -22.91
C HIS A 506 4.24 0.77 -22.48
N GLY A 507 3.61 1.78 -21.88
CA GLY A 507 2.34 1.62 -21.18
C GLY A 507 1.06 1.64 -22.03
N TRP A 508 1.14 1.56 -23.36
CA TRP A 508 0.00 1.89 -24.23
C TRP A 508 -0.41 0.85 -25.27
N SER A 509 0.47 -0.06 -25.69
CA SER A 509 0.07 -1.07 -26.67
C SER A 509 -0.91 -2.08 -26.07
N MET A 510 -1.86 -2.51 -26.89
CA MET A 510 -2.88 -3.49 -26.52
C MET A 510 -2.64 -4.85 -27.18
N SER A 511 -1.46 -5.08 -27.78
CA SER A 511 -1.10 -6.41 -28.26
C SER A 511 -0.93 -7.36 -27.07
N SER A 512 -1.41 -8.60 -27.18
CA SER A 512 -1.35 -9.57 -26.09
C SER A 512 0.08 -9.83 -25.61
N SER A 513 1.06 -9.87 -26.52
CA SER A 513 2.48 -10.01 -26.19
C SER A 513 3.03 -8.84 -25.37
N GLU A 514 2.67 -7.61 -25.71
CA GLU A 514 3.13 -6.43 -24.96
C GLU A 514 2.48 -6.34 -23.58
N ILE A 515 1.22 -6.74 -23.45
CA ILE A 515 0.53 -6.79 -22.15
C ILE A 515 1.24 -7.77 -21.21
N SER A 516 1.42 -9.02 -21.63
CA SER A 516 2.05 -10.05 -20.79
C SER A 516 3.50 -9.69 -20.43
N TYR A 517 4.28 -9.17 -21.38
CA TYR A 517 5.66 -8.76 -21.12
C TYR A 517 5.74 -7.55 -20.17
N SER A 518 4.90 -6.54 -20.37
CA SER A 518 4.89 -5.35 -19.49
C SER A 518 4.48 -5.71 -18.07
N ILE A 519 3.49 -6.59 -17.90
CA ILE A 519 3.10 -7.10 -16.58
C ILE A 519 4.26 -7.86 -15.92
N LYS A 520 4.95 -8.74 -16.66
CA LYS A 520 6.15 -9.44 -16.18
C LYS A 520 7.24 -8.46 -15.72
N ALA A 521 7.57 -7.45 -16.53
CA ALA A 521 8.61 -6.48 -16.20
C ALA A 521 8.23 -5.63 -14.98
N LEU A 522 7.00 -5.11 -14.92
CA LEU A 522 6.49 -4.36 -13.75
C LEU A 522 6.43 -5.22 -12.49
N ALA A 523 6.03 -6.50 -12.62
CA ALA A 523 6.02 -7.46 -11.52
C ALA A 523 7.43 -7.77 -11.02
N THR A 524 8.41 -7.89 -11.93
CA THR A 524 9.83 -8.08 -11.60
C THR A 524 10.36 -6.92 -10.77
N SER A 525 10.12 -5.68 -11.21
CA SER A 525 10.48 -4.48 -10.44
C SER A 525 9.83 -4.48 -9.04
N LEU A 526 8.55 -4.84 -8.95
CA LEU A 526 7.88 -4.92 -7.64
C LEU A 526 8.52 -5.94 -6.71
N VAL A 527 8.77 -7.18 -7.18
CA VAL A 527 9.38 -8.22 -6.33
C VAL A 527 10.84 -7.93 -6.00
N TRP A 528 11.52 -7.03 -6.72
CA TRP A 528 12.87 -6.56 -6.41
C TRP A 528 12.89 -5.32 -5.51
N GLY A 529 11.73 -4.81 -5.09
CA GLY A 529 11.60 -3.63 -4.23
C GLY A 529 11.68 -2.29 -4.98
N GLU A 530 11.74 -2.31 -6.30
CA GLU A 530 11.94 -1.12 -7.12
C GLU A 530 10.65 -0.27 -7.21
N PRO A 531 10.76 1.07 -7.28
CA PRO A 531 9.68 1.88 -7.84
C PRO A 531 9.45 1.45 -9.29
N LEU A 532 8.19 1.48 -9.71
CA LEU A 532 7.77 1.04 -11.02
C LEU A 532 7.72 2.23 -11.97
N GLU A 533 8.18 2.02 -13.20
CA GLU A 533 8.21 3.05 -14.23
C GLU A 533 7.37 2.65 -15.44
N ILE A 534 6.62 3.62 -15.95
CA ILE A 534 5.86 3.48 -17.18
C ILE A 534 6.08 4.70 -18.07
N ARG A 535 6.23 4.46 -19.37
CA ARG A 535 6.18 5.51 -20.38
C ARG A 535 4.77 5.58 -20.96
N LEU A 536 4.06 6.67 -20.71
CA LEU A 536 2.69 6.86 -21.22
C LEU A 536 2.68 7.91 -22.34
N PRO A 537 1.70 7.81 -23.24
CA PRO A 537 1.58 8.67 -24.41
C PRO A 537 1.08 10.08 -24.02
N SER A 538 0.96 10.99 -24.99
CA SER A 538 0.61 12.40 -24.78
C SER A 538 -0.70 12.60 -24.00
N LEU A 539 -0.95 13.83 -23.50
CA LEU A 539 -2.17 14.16 -22.76
C LEU A 539 -3.45 13.79 -23.54
N ASN A 540 -3.46 14.02 -24.86
CA ASN A 540 -4.59 13.68 -25.72
C ASN A 540 -4.86 12.16 -25.74
N GLU A 541 -3.81 11.35 -25.73
CA GLU A 541 -3.90 9.89 -25.74
C GLU A 541 -4.30 9.35 -24.36
N ARG A 542 -3.85 10.00 -23.27
CA ARG A 542 -4.31 9.71 -21.89
C ARG A 542 -5.79 9.98 -21.68
N MET A 543 -6.35 10.99 -22.32
CA MET A 543 -7.78 11.29 -22.23
C MET A 543 -8.65 10.26 -22.97
N SER A 544 -8.05 9.30 -23.68
CA SER A 544 -8.81 8.20 -24.27
C SER A 544 -9.45 7.33 -23.18
N LYS A 545 -10.70 6.90 -23.40
CA LYS A 545 -11.36 5.91 -22.52
C LYS A 545 -10.57 4.58 -22.45
N LEU A 546 -9.76 4.29 -23.47
CA LEU A 546 -8.98 3.07 -23.61
C LEU A 546 -7.88 2.96 -22.56
N ILE A 547 -7.21 4.06 -22.18
CA ILE A 547 -6.10 3.97 -21.22
C ILE A 547 -6.57 3.57 -19.82
N LYS A 548 -7.78 3.98 -19.42
CA LYS A 548 -8.38 3.65 -18.12
C LYS A 548 -8.72 2.17 -17.97
N ILE A 549 -8.88 1.46 -19.09
CA ILE A 549 -9.14 0.02 -19.14
C ILE A 549 -7.91 -0.76 -19.63
N ASN A 550 -6.78 -0.11 -19.87
CA ASN A 550 -5.57 -0.76 -20.33
C ASN A 550 -5.02 -1.69 -19.23
N PRO A 551 -4.83 -3.00 -19.49
CA PRO A 551 -4.37 -3.95 -18.49
C PRO A 551 -3.03 -3.60 -17.84
N ILE A 552 -2.09 -3.02 -18.61
CA ILE A 552 -0.77 -2.60 -18.13
C ILE A 552 -0.93 -1.46 -17.11
N VAL A 553 -1.75 -0.45 -17.42
CA VAL A 553 -2.02 0.68 -16.53
C VAL A 553 -2.76 0.24 -15.27
N LEU A 554 -3.72 -0.68 -15.40
CA LEU A 554 -4.44 -1.26 -14.26
C LEU A 554 -3.49 -2.05 -13.34
N PHE A 555 -2.60 -2.86 -13.92
CA PHE A 555 -1.58 -3.57 -13.15
C PHE A 555 -0.57 -2.60 -12.52
N PHE A 556 -0.11 -1.59 -13.25
CA PHE A 556 0.77 -0.54 -12.73
C PHE A 556 0.16 0.15 -11.51
N LYS A 557 -1.11 0.58 -11.60
CA LYS A 557 -1.84 1.17 -10.46
C LYS A 557 -1.92 0.20 -9.29
N ARG A 558 -2.20 -1.08 -9.56
CA ARG A 558 -2.27 -2.13 -8.53
C ARG A 558 -0.92 -2.30 -7.82
N ALA A 559 0.14 -2.53 -8.57
CA ALA A 559 1.48 -2.78 -8.04
C ALA A 559 2.06 -1.57 -7.29
N THR A 560 1.94 -0.36 -7.84
CA THR A 560 2.37 0.88 -7.17
C THR A 560 1.59 1.13 -5.88
N THR A 561 0.27 0.90 -5.88
CA THR A 561 -0.55 1.05 -4.67
C THR A 561 -0.17 0.02 -3.61
N PHE A 562 0.10 -1.22 -4.02
CA PHE A 562 0.52 -2.28 -3.11
C PHE A 562 1.87 -1.95 -2.45
N ARG A 563 2.87 -1.54 -3.25
CA ARG A 563 4.18 -1.10 -2.74
C ARG A 563 4.04 0.08 -1.78
N TYR A 564 3.23 1.08 -2.15
CA TYR A 564 3.05 2.31 -1.37
C TYR A 564 2.27 2.11 -0.05
N LYS A 565 1.20 1.29 -0.07
CA LYS A 565 0.26 1.19 1.07
C LYS A 565 0.42 -0.04 1.95
N ILE A 566 0.86 -1.17 1.39
CA ILE A 566 0.86 -2.47 2.09
C ILE A 566 2.29 -2.92 2.39
N ALA A 567 3.12 -2.98 1.34
CA ALA A 567 4.43 -3.60 1.42
C ALA A 567 5.58 -2.61 1.69
N LYS A 568 5.27 -1.35 2.01
CA LYS A 568 6.26 -0.27 2.20
C LYS A 568 7.38 -0.64 3.19
N ASP A 569 7.01 -1.20 4.34
CA ASP A 569 7.96 -1.60 5.38
C ASP A 569 8.97 -2.67 4.90
N PHE A 570 8.65 -3.40 3.83
CA PHE A 570 9.48 -4.46 3.25
C PHE A 570 10.17 -4.01 1.96
N LEU A 571 9.40 -3.56 0.97
CA LEU A 571 9.89 -3.23 -0.38
C LEU A 571 10.57 -1.86 -0.46
N VAL A 572 10.42 -1.00 0.54
CA VAL A 572 11.11 0.30 0.59
C VAL A 572 12.21 0.30 1.65
N TYR A 573 11.88 -0.14 2.86
CA TYR A 573 12.76 -0.04 4.03
C TYR A 573 13.34 -1.39 4.49
N GLY A 574 12.92 -2.49 3.87
CA GLY A 574 13.37 -3.83 4.25
C GLY A 574 14.68 -4.22 3.58
N GLU A 575 15.17 -5.38 3.99
CA GLU A 575 16.27 -6.08 3.34
C GLU A 575 15.76 -7.37 2.72
N MET A 576 16.28 -7.72 1.54
CA MET A 576 16.01 -9.02 0.93
C MET A 576 16.67 -10.13 1.75
N ILE A 577 15.99 -11.27 1.81
CA ILE A 577 16.44 -12.51 2.47
C ILE A 577 16.09 -13.70 1.58
N THR A 578 16.58 -14.89 1.93
CA THR A 578 16.34 -16.10 1.14
C THR A 578 14.84 -16.39 0.94
N PRO A 579 14.35 -16.51 -0.30
CA PRO A 579 12.95 -16.77 -0.61
C PRO A 579 12.52 -18.22 -0.30
N LEU A 580 11.22 -18.47 -0.36
CA LEU A 580 10.66 -19.81 -0.23
C LEU A 580 10.92 -20.62 -1.51
N ASN A 581 11.10 -21.93 -1.35
CA ASN A 581 11.16 -22.86 -2.46
C ASN A 581 9.80 -23.55 -2.65
N PHE A 582 9.21 -23.41 -3.83
CA PHE A 582 7.94 -24.04 -4.21
C PHE A 582 7.87 -24.18 -5.74
N THR A 583 6.94 -25.00 -6.21
CA THR A 583 6.71 -25.21 -7.65
C THR A 583 5.56 -24.35 -8.16
N THR A 584 5.69 -23.87 -9.39
CA THR A 584 4.67 -23.08 -10.10
C THR A 584 4.71 -23.46 -11.58
N PRO A 585 3.58 -23.32 -12.32
CA PRO A 585 3.60 -23.45 -13.77
C PRO A 585 4.64 -22.51 -14.39
N VAL A 586 5.26 -22.98 -15.48
CA VAL A 586 6.16 -22.18 -16.31
C VAL A 586 5.37 -21.66 -17.50
N ILE A 587 5.49 -20.36 -17.78
CA ILE A 587 4.84 -19.70 -18.91
C ILE A 587 5.88 -19.22 -19.93
N ARG A 588 5.43 -19.05 -21.18
CA ARG A 588 6.23 -18.49 -22.28
C ARG A 588 5.61 -17.18 -22.71
N ILE A 589 6.36 -16.10 -22.62
CA ILE A 589 5.93 -14.76 -22.99
C ILE A 589 6.67 -14.37 -24.26
N LYS A 590 5.94 -13.98 -25.30
CA LYS A 590 6.53 -13.41 -26.51
C LYS A 590 7.03 -12.01 -26.20
N ASN A 591 8.31 -11.77 -26.46
CA ASN A 591 8.93 -10.47 -26.22
C ASN A 591 8.47 -9.46 -27.28
N PRO A 592 8.22 -8.21 -26.89
CA PRO A 592 7.79 -7.17 -27.82
C PRO A 592 8.94 -6.73 -28.73
N SER A 593 8.62 -6.22 -29.92
CA SER A 593 9.62 -5.72 -30.87
C SER A 593 10.01 -4.26 -30.59
N TRP A 594 10.11 -3.88 -29.32
CA TRP A 594 10.60 -2.55 -28.94
C TRP A 594 12.10 -2.52 -29.24
N HIS A 595 12.44 -2.21 -30.49
CA HIS A 595 13.78 -2.33 -31.06
C HIS A 595 14.85 -1.71 -30.16
N LEU A 596 15.53 -2.54 -29.37
CA LEU A 596 16.64 -2.15 -28.53
C LEU A 596 17.87 -3.05 -28.76
N SER A 597 17.75 -4.15 -29.52
CA SER A 597 18.88 -4.99 -29.97
C SER A 597 18.63 -5.76 -31.29
N PRO A 598 19.68 -6.04 -32.09
CA PRO A 598 19.61 -7.00 -33.21
C PRO A 598 19.57 -8.49 -32.79
N THR A 599 19.91 -8.80 -31.53
CA THR A 599 20.09 -10.18 -31.00
C THR A 599 19.05 -10.58 -29.94
N GLU A 600 17.89 -9.94 -29.95
CA GLU A 600 16.84 -10.11 -28.92
C GLU A 600 16.34 -11.55 -28.81
N LEU A 601 16.10 -11.99 -27.57
CA LEU A 601 15.35 -13.20 -27.32
C LEU A 601 13.91 -12.96 -27.76
N LYS A 602 13.38 -13.81 -28.66
CA LYS A 602 11.99 -13.68 -29.15
C LYS A 602 10.95 -14.02 -28.09
N GLU A 603 11.33 -14.82 -27.10
CA GLU A 603 10.47 -15.28 -26.02
C GLU A 603 11.24 -15.34 -24.70
N THR A 604 10.54 -15.08 -23.61
CA THR A 604 11.02 -15.27 -22.24
C THR A 604 10.28 -16.44 -21.61
N VAL A 605 11.01 -17.33 -20.95
CA VAL A 605 10.46 -18.44 -20.17
C VAL A 605 10.59 -18.08 -18.69
N THR A 606 9.48 -18.06 -17.96
CA THR A 606 9.46 -17.60 -16.57
C THR A 606 8.39 -18.35 -15.76
N PRO A 607 8.54 -18.50 -14.43
CA PRO A 607 7.45 -18.95 -13.58
C PRO A 607 6.22 -18.02 -13.69
N ALA A 608 5.02 -18.60 -13.60
CA ALA A 608 3.75 -17.87 -13.54
C ALA A 608 3.62 -17.03 -12.26
N ILE A 609 4.23 -17.48 -11.15
CA ILE A 609 4.29 -16.74 -9.89
C ILE A 609 5.71 -16.21 -9.67
N LEU A 610 5.86 -14.89 -9.69
CA LEU A 610 7.09 -14.24 -9.23
C LEU A 610 7.04 -14.06 -7.71
N HIS A 611 8.18 -14.25 -7.04
CA HIS A 611 8.26 -14.26 -5.58
C HIS A 611 9.57 -13.66 -5.06
N SER A 612 9.49 -12.97 -3.91
CA SER A 612 10.64 -12.55 -3.12
C SER A 612 10.34 -12.54 -1.61
N ALA A 613 11.39 -12.57 -0.79
CA ALA A 613 11.31 -12.53 0.66
C ALA A 613 12.10 -11.36 1.26
N TRP A 614 11.54 -10.81 2.33
CA TRP A 614 12.01 -9.57 2.92
C TRP A 614 11.98 -9.64 4.44
N LYS A 615 12.92 -8.97 5.09
CA LYS A 615 12.89 -8.68 6.54
C LYS A 615 12.77 -7.17 6.74
N ASN A 616 11.82 -6.73 7.55
CA ASN A 616 11.69 -5.30 7.88
C ASN A 616 12.48 -4.94 9.15
N SER A 617 12.49 -3.66 9.51
CA SER A 617 13.19 -3.13 10.70
C SER A 617 12.66 -3.66 12.03
N MET A 618 11.44 -4.21 12.08
CA MET A 618 10.85 -4.86 13.26
C MET A 618 11.24 -6.34 13.38
N GLY A 619 11.98 -6.89 12.42
CA GLY A 619 12.31 -8.31 12.33
C GLY A 619 11.15 -9.19 11.84
N GLU A 620 10.10 -8.60 11.28
CA GLU A 620 9.03 -9.36 10.62
C GLU A 620 9.51 -9.85 9.25
N ILE A 621 8.95 -10.97 8.80
CA ILE A 621 9.25 -11.56 7.50
C ILE A 621 8.07 -11.33 6.56
N GLY A 622 8.33 -10.89 5.33
CA GLY A 622 7.33 -10.65 4.31
C GLY A 622 7.66 -11.42 3.04
N PHE A 623 6.75 -12.26 2.59
CA PHE A 623 6.84 -12.95 1.31
C PHE A 623 5.90 -12.29 0.31
N VAL A 624 6.45 -11.71 -0.75
CA VAL A 624 5.65 -11.07 -1.82
C VAL A 624 5.47 -12.07 -2.96
N PHE A 625 4.25 -12.16 -3.47
CA PHE A 625 3.89 -13.02 -4.60
C PHE A 625 3.10 -12.23 -5.64
N VAL A 626 3.39 -12.46 -6.91
CA VAL A 626 2.69 -11.85 -8.05
C VAL A 626 2.37 -12.92 -9.07
N ASN A 627 1.09 -13.05 -9.46
CA ASN A 627 0.71 -13.90 -10.59
C ASN A 627 0.75 -13.09 -11.89
N ILE A 628 1.68 -13.46 -12.78
CA ILE A 628 1.86 -12.86 -14.10
C ILE A 628 1.26 -13.73 -15.23
N GLY A 629 0.71 -14.91 -14.89
CA GLY A 629 -0.03 -15.77 -15.80
C GLY A 629 -1.47 -15.32 -16.01
N ASP A 630 -2.13 -15.94 -16.98
CA ASP A 630 -3.53 -15.74 -17.35
C ASP A 630 -4.51 -16.70 -16.64
N GLU A 631 -3.98 -17.67 -15.89
CA GLU A 631 -4.76 -18.62 -15.09
C GLU A 631 -4.57 -18.39 -13.59
N SER A 632 -5.58 -18.81 -12.80
CA SER A 632 -5.46 -18.86 -11.34
C SER A 632 -4.56 -20.01 -10.92
N VAL A 633 -3.58 -19.73 -10.06
CA VAL A 633 -2.61 -20.73 -9.57
C VAL A 633 -2.77 -20.90 -8.07
N GLU A 634 -2.93 -22.15 -7.62
CA GLU A 634 -2.77 -22.51 -6.20
C GLU A 634 -1.34 -23.00 -5.96
N ILE A 635 -0.63 -22.35 -5.02
CA ILE A 635 0.71 -22.78 -4.60
C ILE A 635 0.68 -23.32 -3.17
N LYS A 636 1.42 -24.41 -2.96
CA LYS A 636 1.62 -25.03 -1.64
C LYS A 636 2.92 -24.51 -1.05
N LEU A 637 2.83 -23.83 0.09
CA LEU A 637 3.95 -23.22 0.77
C LEU A 637 4.34 -24.04 1.99
N ARG A 638 5.64 -24.34 2.09
CA ARG A 638 6.29 -24.88 3.29
C ARG A 638 7.20 -23.83 3.86
N ILE A 639 6.93 -23.41 5.09
CA ILE A 639 7.67 -22.36 5.77
C ILE A 639 8.39 -22.97 6.97
N ASP A 640 9.70 -23.14 6.84
CA ASP A 640 10.58 -23.49 7.95
C ASP A 640 11.01 -22.20 8.67
N LEU A 641 10.41 -21.96 9.83
CA LEU A 641 10.63 -20.74 10.61
C LEU A 641 12.07 -20.64 11.13
N SER A 642 12.76 -21.77 11.30
CA SER A 642 14.15 -21.78 11.80
C SER A 642 15.12 -21.10 10.84
N LYS A 643 14.86 -21.18 9.52
CA LYS A 643 15.64 -20.46 8.49
C LYS A 643 15.57 -18.94 8.62
N TYR A 644 14.54 -18.45 9.30
CA TYR A 644 14.30 -17.02 9.50
C TYR A 644 14.53 -16.58 10.96
N ASN A 645 15.18 -17.43 11.78
CA ASN A 645 15.40 -17.20 13.21
C ASN A 645 14.10 -16.99 14.02
N LEU A 646 13.02 -17.67 13.63
CA LEU A 646 11.74 -17.65 14.32
C LEU A 646 11.40 -19.03 14.89
N THR A 647 10.72 -19.07 16.04
CA THR A 647 10.16 -20.33 16.60
C THR A 647 8.65 -20.42 16.44
N GLN A 648 7.98 -19.26 16.50
CA GLN A 648 6.55 -19.12 16.26
C GLN A 648 6.29 -17.80 15.54
N ALA A 649 5.20 -17.70 14.80
CA ALA A 649 4.76 -16.44 14.20
C ALA A 649 3.26 -16.47 13.89
N PHE A 650 2.61 -15.31 13.89
CA PHE A 650 1.32 -15.16 13.24
C PHE A 650 1.54 -14.96 11.74
N VAL A 651 0.79 -15.70 10.93
CA VAL A 651 0.82 -15.64 9.48
C VAL A 651 -0.40 -14.86 9.00
N ILE A 652 -0.17 -13.77 8.29
CA ILE A 652 -1.19 -12.84 7.82
C ILE A 652 -1.01 -12.66 6.32
N GLU A 653 -2.07 -12.85 5.56
CA GLU A 653 -2.09 -12.56 4.13
C GLU A 653 -2.73 -11.20 3.88
N GLU A 654 -2.02 -10.31 3.21
CA GLU A 654 -2.45 -8.95 2.89
C GLU A 654 -2.57 -8.77 1.37
N ARG A 655 -3.68 -8.17 0.94
CA ARG A 655 -3.99 -7.79 -0.45
C ARG A 655 -4.56 -6.37 -0.47
N LEU A 656 -4.64 -5.76 -1.66
CA LEU A 656 -5.29 -4.44 -1.82
C LEU A 656 -6.77 -4.40 -1.39
N GLY A 657 -7.44 -5.55 -1.32
CA GLY A 657 -8.83 -5.67 -0.86
C GLY A 657 -8.99 -5.90 0.65
N GLY A 658 -7.90 -6.05 1.40
CA GLY A 658 -7.92 -6.34 2.84
C GLY A 658 -6.91 -7.41 3.24
N ALA A 659 -6.92 -7.77 4.51
CA ALA A 659 -6.05 -8.79 5.09
C ALA A 659 -6.87 -9.95 5.66
N ARG A 660 -6.29 -11.15 5.69
CA ARG A 660 -6.83 -12.33 6.37
C ARG A 660 -5.78 -12.95 7.29
N PHE A 661 -6.21 -13.40 8.46
CA PHE A 661 -5.37 -14.21 9.34
C PHE A 661 -5.33 -15.65 8.80
N VAL A 662 -4.14 -16.14 8.47
CA VAL A 662 -3.95 -17.48 7.90
C VAL A 662 -3.79 -18.53 9.01
N GLY A 663 -3.09 -18.17 10.09
CA GLY A 663 -2.94 -19.04 11.25
C GLY A 663 -1.69 -18.73 12.08
N LYS A 664 -1.44 -19.57 13.08
CA LYS A 664 -0.24 -19.51 13.91
C LYS A 664 0.75 -20.59 13.44
N ALA A 665 1.92 -20.16 13.01
CA ALA A 665 3.01 -21.02 12.60
C ALA A 665 3.92 -21.37 13.78
N SER A 666 4.43 -22.60 13.81
CA SER A 666 5.43 -23.08 14.76
C SER A 666 6.34 -24.11 14.09
N ASN A 667 7.66 -23.93 14.19
CA ASN A 667 8.69 -24.77 13.54
C ASN A 667 8.55 -24.87 12.00
N ASP A 668 7.66 -25.73 11.52
CA ASP A 668 7.38 -25.98 10.10
C ASP A 668 5.88 -25.77 9.85
N PHE A 669 5.53 -24.85 8.97
CA PHE A 669 4.15 -24.45 8.70
C PHE A 669 3.80 -24.64 7.24
N MET A 670 2.71 -25.35 7.00
CA MET A 670 2.16 -25.59 5.66
C MET A 670 0.93 -24.73 5.44
N THR A 671 0.85 -24.07 4.28
CA THR A 671 -0.35 -23.34 3.87
C THR A 671 -0.47 -23.32 2.36
N ASN A 672 -1.68 -23.06 1.87
CA ASN A 672 -1.93 -22.85 0.45
C ASN A 672 -2.38 -21.40 0.23
N ILE A 673 -1.92 -20.82 -0.86
CA ILE A 673 -2.44 -19.54 -1.35
C ILE A 673 -2.85 -19.69 -2.82
N THR A 674 -4.00 -19.10 -3.15
CA THR A 674 -4.50 -19.03 -4.52
C THR A 674 -4.32 -17.60 -5.03
N LEU A 675 -3.69 -17.46 -6.19
CA LEU A 675 -3.48 -16.19 -6.88
C LEU A 675 -4.24 -16.21 -8.20
N ASN A 676 -5.20 -15.31 -8.37
CA ASN A 676 -5.80 -15.08 -9.68
C ASN A 676 -4.83 -14.27 -10.57
N PRO A 677 -5.05 -14.22 -11.88
CA PRO A 677 -4.25 -13.38 -12.77
C PRO A 677 -4.11 -11.95 -12.24
N ASN A 678 -2.89 -11.41 -12.22
CA ASN A 678 -2.55 -10.08 -11.72
C ASN A 678 -2.77 -9.86 -10.20
N ASP A 679 -3.01 -10.91 -9.42
CA ASP A 679 -3.03 -10.79 -7.96
C ASP A 679 -1.63 -10.54 -7.40
N ILE A 680 -1.59 -9.71 -6.35
CA ILE A 680 -0.39 -9.35 -5.60
C ILE A 680 -0.70 -9.60 -4.12
N ILE A 681 0.16 -10.37 -3.46
CA ILE A 681 -0.02 -10.81 -2.08
C ILE A 681 1.24 -10.52 -1.28
N LEU A 682 1.07 -10.05 -0.05
CA LEU A 682 2.10 -10.10 1.00
C LEU A 682 1.68 -11.13 2.05
N LEU A 683 2.47 -12.18 2.24
CA LEU A 683 2.33 -13.10 3.38
C LEU A 683 3.32 -12.66 4.47
N ARG A 684 2.80 -12.03 5.52
CA ARG A 684 3.57 -11.53 6.66
C ARG A 684 3.65 -12.57 7.78
N LEU A 685 4.85 -12.79 8.31
CA LEU A 685 5.11 -13.52 9.54
C LEU A 685 5.56 -12.52 10.60
N THR A 686 4.88 -12.51 11.74
CA THR A 686 5.17 -11.57 12.82
C THR A 686 4.94 -12.18 14.20
N GLU A 687 5.86 -11.91 15.12
CA GLU A 687 5.68 -12.12 16.56
C GLU A 687 5.30 -10.82 17.29
N LYS A 688 5.39 -9.69 16.58
CA LYS A 688 5.28 -8.32 17.10
C LYS A 688 3.91 -7.71 16.90
N ARG A 689 3.10 -8.27 15.99
CA ARG A 689 1.72 -7.84 15.74
C ARG A 689 0.73 -8.96 16.00
N VAL A 690 -0.53 -8.60 16.19
CA VAL A 690 -1.63 -9.50 16.51
C VAL A 690 -2.85 -9.15 15.66
N PRO A 691 -3.49 -10.14 15.01
CA PRO A 691 -4.70 -9.92 14.21
C PRO A 691 -5.93 -9.69 15.11
N VAL A 692 -6.72 -8.67 14.80
CA VAL A 692 -7.98 -8.35 15.50
C VAL A 692 -9.09 -8.17 14.47
N TYR A 693 -10.10 -9.04 14.50
CA TYR A 693 -11.29 -8.86 13.68
C TYR A 693 -12.26 -7.92 14.38
N LEU A 694 -12.64 -6.84 13.71
CA LEU A 694 -13.58 -5.85 14.23
C LEU A 694 -14.86 -5.84 13.40
N SER A 695 -16.02 -5.99 14.04
CA SER A 695 -17.31 -5.97 13.36
C SER A 695 -18.39 -5.24 14.18
N THR A 696 -19.49 -4.89 13.53
CA THR A 696 -20.68 -4.33 14.18
C THR A 696 -21.90 -5.13 13.77
N GLN A 697 -22.90 -5.23 14.66
CA GLN A 697 -24.21 -5.78 14.31
C GLN A 697 -25.29 -4.75 14.65
N PRO A 698 -26.00 -4.19 13.65
CA PRO A 698 -25.80 -4.44 12.21
C PRO A 698 -24.48 -3.83 11.67
N GLY A 699 -24.05 -4.26 10.49
CA GLY A 699 -22.82 -3.80 9.85
C GLY A 699 -22.87 -2.30 9.50
N GLY A 700 -21.70 -1.65 9.47
CA GLY A 700 -21.51 -0.27 9.04
C GLY A 700 -21.58 0.80 10.14
N MET A 701 -21.71 0.41 11.41
CA MET A 701 -21.69 1.37 12.52
C MET A 701 -20.28 1.93 12.73
N VAL A 702 -20.18 3.22 13.08
CA VAL A 702 -18.87 3.86 13.31
C VAL A 702 -18.29 3.40 14.64
N LEU A 703 -17.07 2.89 14.59
CA LEU A 703 -16.22 2.58 15.72
C LEU A 703 -14.99 3.50 15.69
N VAL A 704 -14.43 3.83 16.85
CA VAL A 704 -13.18 4.58 16.95
C VAL A 704 -12.14 3.68 17.61
N VAL A 705 -11.03 3.44 16.91
CA VAL A 705 -9.88 2.68 17.41
C VAL A 705 -8.70 3.63 17.53
N ASN A 706 -8.22 3.91 18.74
CA ASN A 706 -7.14 4.88 18.99
C ASN A 706 -7.29 6.22 18.22
N LYS A 707 -8.49 6.81 18.26
CA LYS A 707 -8.86 8.08 17.58
C LYS A 707 -9.10 7.98 16.06
N SER A 708 -8.96 6.81 15.47
CA SER A 708 -9.27 6.58 14.05
C SER A 708 -10.66 5.96 13.89
N SER A 709 -11.52 6.60 13.10
CA SER A 709 -12.87 6.10 12.82
C SER A 709 -12.86 5.00 11.76
N ILE A 710 -13.62 3.93 12.00
CA ILE A 710 -13.75 2.75 11.14
C ILE A 710 -15.23 2.34 11.14
N SER A 711 -15.80 2.06 9.96
CA SER A 711 -17.18 1.58 9.81
C SER A 711 -17.20 0.20 9.15
N PRO A 712 -17.04 -0.89 9.92
CA PRO A 712 -16.94 -2.24 9.35
C PRO A 712 -18.30 -2.73 8.83
N LEU A 713 -18.47 -2.81 7.51
CA LEU A 713 -19.63 -3.47 6.88
C LEU A 713 -19.59 -5.00 7.05
N ASN A 714 -18.38 -5.56 7.05
CA ASN A 714 -18.03 -6.94 7.34
C ASN A 714 -16.90 -6.94 8.39
N PRO A 715 -16.57 -8.08 9.02
CA PRO A 715 -15.41 -8.17 9.89
C PRO A 715 -14.16 -7.60 9.20
N THR A 716 -13.61 -6.54 9.78
CA THR A 716 -12.41 -5.86 9.30
C THR A 716 -11.23 -6.34 10.10
N LEU A 717 -10.22 -6.89 9.42
CA LEU A 717 -8.99 -7.32 10.09
C LEU A 717 -8.06 -6.12 10.34
N LEU A 718 -7.76 -5.86 11.60
CA LEU A 718 -6.71 -4.94 12.03
C LEU A 718 -5.47 -5.74 12.42
N ILE A 719 -4.30 -5.24 12.06
CA ILE A 719 -3.01 -5.82 12.43
C ILE A 719 -2.34 -4.86 13.41
N LEU A 720 -2.50 -5.12 14.70
CA LEU A 720 -2.11 -4.20 15.78
C LEU A 720 -0.84 -4.69 16.47
N GLU A 721 -0.08 -3.81 17.12
CA GLU A 721 1.10 -4.24 17.87
C GLU A 721 0.72 -5.09 19.08
N ARG A 722 1.46 -6.17 19.26
CA ARG A 722 1.24 -7.15 20.33
C ARG A 722 1.71 -6.58 21.67
N ASN A 723 1.04 -7.00 22.75
CA ASN A 723 1.26 -6.61 24.13
C ASN A 723 1.04 -5.12 24.43
N LYS A 724 0.42 -4.37 23.52
CA LYS A 724 -0.01 -2.97 23.74
C LYS A 724 -1.49 -2.88 24.09
N PHE A 725 -1.85 -1.82 24.81
CA PHE A 725 -3.24 -1.45 25.07
C PHE A 725 -3.82 -0.66 23.91
N TYR A 726 -5.06 -0.98 23.54
CA TYR A 726 -5.82 -0.28 22.51
C TYR A 726 -7.19 0.11 23.07
N GLU A 727 -7.62 1.32 22.74
CA GLU A 727 -8.94 1.85 23.06
C GLU A 727 -9.87 1.66 21.87
N PHE A 728 -10.95 0.91 22.08
CA PHE A 728 -12.05 0.72 21.15
C PHE A 728 -13.28 1.46 21.68
N GLN A 729 -13.89 2.30 20.87
CA GLN A 729 -15.06 3.08 21.26
C GLN A 729 -16.18 2.86 20.25
N ALA A 730 -17.35 2.47 20.73
CA ALA A 730 -18.56 2.38 19.94
C ALA A 730 -19.37 3.68 20.06
N GLN A 731 -20.00 4.12 18.96
CA GLN A 731 -20.92 5.24 19.02
C GLN A 731 -22.15 4.86 19.86
N MET A 732 -22.43 5.55 20.97
CA MET A 732 -23.56 5.19 21.84
C MET A 732 -24.93 5.21 21.13
N ILE A 733 -25.13 6.19 20.23
CA ILE A 733 -26.37 6.38 19.46
C ILE A 733 -25.99 6.70 18.02
N HIS A 734 -26.55 5.95 17.08
CA HIS A 734 -26.45 6.19 15.65
C HIS A 734 -27.85 6.43 15.07
N ASN A 735 -28.16 7.68 14.69
CA ASN A 735 -29.46 8.02 14.13
C ASN A 735 -29.50 7.67 12.64
N VAL A 736 -30.50 6.89 12.23
CA VAL A 736 -30.78 6.60 10.81
C VAL A 736 -31.59 7.74 10.20
N ASP A 737 -32.62 8.17 10.94
CA ASP A 737 -33.47 9.32 10.65
C ASP A 737 -34.04 9.87 11.98
N GLU A 738 -35.00 10.81 11.91
CA GLU A 738 -35.60 11.43 13.10
C GLU A 738 -36.41 10.46 13.98
N SER A 739 -36.75 9.28 13.45
CA SER A 739 -37.67 8.31 14.05
C SER A 739 -37.10 6.90 14.22
N THR A 740 -35.92 6.63 13.66
CA THR A 740 -35.21 5.35 13.74
C THR A 740 -33.76 5.56 14.16
N ARG A 741 -33.28 4.84 15.17
CA ARG A 741 -31.89 4.87 15.62
C ARG A 741 -31.37 3.49 16.02
N TYR A 742 -30.05 3.37 16.11
CA TYR A 742 -29.37 2.24 16.73
C TYR A 742 -28.70 2.70 18.02
N LYS A 743 -28.88 1.91 19.09
CA LYS A 743 -28.27 2.15 20.40
C LYS A 743 -27.28 1.04 20.70
N PHE A 744 -26.06 1.41 21.08
CA PHE A 744 -25.05 0.44 21.49
C PHE A 744 -25.53 -0.33 22.74
N GLU A 745 -25.38 -1.66 22.73
CA GLU A 745 -25.71 -2.53 23.86
C GLU A 745 -24.46 -3.01 24.60
N ARG A 746 -23.52 -3.63 23.88
CA ARG A 746 -22.31 -4.25 24.43
C ARG A 746 -21.33 -4.66 23.35
N TRP A 747 -20.10 -4.90 23.76
CA TRP A 747 -19.09 -5.62 22.99
C TRP A 747 -19.17 -7.12 23.29
N ILE A 748 -19.09 -7.94 22.25
CA ILE A 748 -18.74 -9.36 22.35
C ILE A 748 -17.27 -9.50 22.00
N ILE A 749 -16.50 -10.12 22.89
CA ILE A 749 -15.07 -10.38 22.72
C ILE A 749 -14.87 -11.89 22.69
N GLU A 750 -14.31 -12.41 21.60
CA GLU A 750 -13.98 -13.83 21.44
C GLU A 750 -12.48 -13.97 21.24
N GLY A 751 -11.79 -14.62 22.18
CA GLY A 751 -10.37 -14.98 22.06
C GLY A 751 -10.15 -16.48 21.95
N GLU A 752 -8.89 -16.90 21.76
CA GLU A 752 -8.53 -18.32 21.60
C GLU A 752 -8.95 -19.22 22.77
N ARG A 753 -9.07 -18.67 24.00
CA ARG A 753 -9.33 -19.48 25.21
C ARG A 753 -10.72 -19.28 25.81
N HIS A 754 -11.27 -18.08 25.77
CA HIS A 754 -12.58 -17.74 26.36
C HIS A 754 -13.17 -16.51 25.64
N GLY A 755 -14.50 -16.42 25.59
CA GLY A 755 -15.23 -15.22 25.18
C GLY A 755 -15.90 -14.54 26.38
N TRP A 756 -16.04 -13.22 26.33
CA TRP A 756 -16.73 -12.43 27.36
C TRP A 756 -17.42 -11.21 26.74
N GLU A 757 -18.33 -10.60 27.51
CA GLU A 757 -19.07 -9.41 27.09
C GLU A 757 -18.63 -8.18 27.89
N HIS A 758 -18.69 -6.99 27.27
CA HIS A 758 -18.39 -5.72 27.93
C HIS A 758 -19.45 -4.66 27.60
N ILE A 759 -20.12 -4.15 28.62
CA ILE A 759 -21.34 -3.34 28.46
C ILE A 759 -21.04 -1.86 28.13
N ALA A 760 -19.86 -1.35 28.52
CA ALA A 760 -19.53 0.04 28.24
C ALA A 760 -19.06 0.22 26.78
N ALA A 761 -19.46 1.33 26.14
CA ALA A 761 -19.06 1.63 24.76
C ALA A 761 -17.55 1.80 24.60
N ASN A 762 -16.85 2.22 25.65
CA ASN A 762 -15.40 2.30 25.69
C ASN A 762 -14.82 0.99 26.24
N LEU A 763 -13.93 0.38 25.47
CA LEU A 763 -13.27 -0.89 25.75
C LEU A 763 -11.76 -0.70 25.62
N SER A 764 -11.03 -0.90 26.71
CA SER A 764 -9.57 -0.91 26.73
C SER A 764 -9.07 -2.34 26.88
N LEU A 765 -8.28 -2.82 25.92
CA LEU A 765 -7.76 -4.19 25.92
C LEU A 765 -6.27 -4.21 25.63
N LYS A 766 -5.54 -5.03 26.40
CA LYS A 766 -4.18 -5.45 26.04
C LYS A 766 -4.27 -6.61 25.06
N LEU A 767 -3.70 -6.45 23.87
CA LEU A 767 -3.80 -7.44 22.81
C LEU A 767 -2.54 -8.32 22.76
N ASP A 768 -2.64 -9.58 23.18
CA ASP A 768 -1.51 -10.54 23.19
C ASP A 768 -1.73 -11.78 22.31
N SER A 769 -2.98 -12.07 21.96
CA SER A 769 -3.43 -13.14 21.06
C SER A 769 -4.52 -12.67 20.09
N PRO A 770 -4.76 -13.37 18.97
CA PRO A 770 -5.87 -13.07 18.05
C PRO A 770 -7.21 -12.97 18.77
N ILE A 771 -8.03 -11.97 18.43
CA ILE A 771 -9.39 -11.81 18.98
C ILE A 771 -10.38 -11.33 17.92
N ASN A 772 -11.67 -11.67 18.11
CA ASN A 772 -12.79 -11.07 17.42
C ASN A 772 -13.53 -10.13 18.37
N LEU A 773 -13.79 -8.91 17.89
CA LEU A 773 -14.53 -7.86 18.59
C LEU A 773 -15.78 -7.49 17.79
N THR A 774 -16.95 -7.66 18.40
CA THR A 774 -18.23 -7.34 17.77
C THR A 774 -18.98 -6.34 18.64
N ALA A 775 -19.25 -5.13 18.12
CA ALA A 775 -20.14 -4.18 18.78
C ALA A 775 -21.60 -4.48 18.41
N LEU A 776 -22.40 -4.84 19.40
CA LEU A 776 -23.84 -5.09 19.23
C LEU A 776 -24.65 -3.82 19.46
N TYR A 777 -25.61 -3.58 18.58
CA TYR A 777 -26.56 -2.49 18.67
C TYR A 777 -27.99 -3.02 18.63
N SER A 778 -28.89 -2.41 19.41
CA SER A 778 -30.33 -2.57 19.23
C SER A 778 -30.88 -1.49 18.34
N LYS A 779 -31.80 -1.90 17.44
CA LYS A 779 -32.66 -0.96 16.71
C LYS A 779 -33.71 -0.41 17.67
N GLU A 780 -33.89 0.90 17.69
CA GLU A 780 -34.92 1.60 18.45
C GLU A 780 -35.76 2.46 17.49
N PHE A 781 -37.07 2.53 17.75
CA PHE A 781 -38.00 3.41 17.06
C PHE A 781 -38.55 4.47 18.02
N HIS A 782 -38.76 5.67 17.50
CA HIS A 782 -39.40 6.74 18.25
C HIS A 782 -40.92 6.55 18.20
N VAL A 783 -41.54 6.52 19.38
CA VAL A 783 -42.98 6.57 19.56
C VAL A 783 -43.31 8.01 19.91
N ASN A 784 -43.92 8.71 18.97
CA ASN A 784 -44.42 10.05 19.18
C ASN A 784 -45.88 9.97 19.59
N VAL A 785 -46.22 10.63 20.70
CA VAL A 785 -47.59 10.61 21.22
C VAL A 785 -48.03 12.05 21.47
N SER A 786 -49.13 12.44 20.84
CA SER A 786 -49.68 13.78 20.95
C SER A 786 -51.01 13.77 21.70
N THR A 787 -51.22 14.78 22.55
CA THR A 787 -52.52 15.05 23.18
C THR A 787 -52.78 16.54 23.17
N PRO A 788 -54.02 16.98 22.89
CA PRO A 788 -54.42 18.36 23.10
C PRO A 788 -54.65 18.69 24.60
N TYR A 789 -54.78 17.69 25.48
CA TYR A 789 -55.07 17.90 26.91
C TYR A 789 -54.24 16.97 27.82
N GLY A 790 -53.72 17.53 28.91
CA GLY A 790 -52.94 16.79 29.92
C GLY A 790 -51.50 16.47 29.49
N SER A 791 -50.84 15.64 30.29
CA SER A 791 -49.52 15.08 30.00
C SER A 791 -49.62 13.58 29.73
N ILE A 792 -48.95 13.11 28.69
CA ILE A 792 -48.87 11.68 28.35
C ILE A 792 -47.57 11.09 28.92
N ASN A 793 -47.65 9.86 29.43
CA ASN A 793 -46.49 9.01 29.58
C ASN A 793 -46.41 8.02 28.40
N GLY A 794 -45.22 7.84 27.84
CA GLY A 794 -44.98 6.84 26.79
C GLY A 794 -44.41 7.39 25.47
N THR A 795 -44.15 8.69 25.37
CA THR A 795 -43.36 9.27 24.27
C THR A 795 -41.88 8.97 24.48
N GLY A 796 -41.19 8.49 23.45
CA GLY A 796 -39.74 8.26 23.51
C GLY A 796 -39.24 7.16 22.60
N TRP A 797 -38.03 6.69 22.85
CA TRP A 797 -37.37 5.65 22.07
C TRP A 797 -37.55 4.28 22.69
N TYR A 798 -38.02 3.33 21.90
CA TYR A 798 -38.30 1.96 22.32
C TYR A 798 -37.56 0.98 21.43
N LYS A 799 -37.02 -0.10 22.02
CA LYS A 799 -36.38 -1.19 21.27
C LYS A 799 -37.38 -1.82 20.31
N ALA A 800 -36.96 -2.10 19.09
CA ALA A 800 -37.82 -2.75 18.09
C ALA A 800 -38.37 -4.08 18.64
N GLY A 801 -39.68 -4.28 18.50
CA GLY A 801 -40.42 -5.42 19.03
C GLY A 801 -40.80 -5.34 20.51
N SER A 802 -40.34 -4.32 21.25
CA SER A 802 -40.75 -4.09 22.64
C SER A 802 -42.16 -3.49 22.73
N LEU A 803 -42.72 -3.48 23.95
CA LEU A 803 -43.99 -2.85 24.26
C LEU A 803 -43.77 -1.45 24.84
N ALA A 804 -44.39 -0.44 24.22
CA ALA A 804 -44.52 0.89 24.78
C ALA A 804 -45.83 0.99 25.57
N SER A 805 -45.72 1.31 26.86
CA SER A 805 -46.88 1.55 27.72
C SER A 805 -47.26 3.03 27.66
N LEU A 806 -48.31 3.34 26.89
CA LEU A 806 -48.87 4.69 26.79
C LEU A 806 -49.94 4.86 27.86
N THR A 807 -49.92 5.97 28.59
CA THR A 807 -50.92 6.23 29.64
C THR A 807 -51.35 7.69 29.67
N ILE A 808 -52.66 7.91 29.76
CA ILE A 808 -53.29 9.18 30.16
C ILE A 808 -53.67 9.07 31.64
N PRO A 809 -52.92 9.72 32.56
CA PRO A 809 -53.18 9.60 34.00
C PRO A 809 -54.50 10.25 34.44
N VAL A 810 -54.95 11.28 33.72
CA VAL A 810 -56.15 12.04 34.02
C VAL A 810 -57.08 11.96 32.81
N PRO A 811 -58.17 11.16 32.84
CA PRO A 811 -59.01 10.89 31.67
C PRO A 811 -60.07 11.95 31.38
N GLU A 812 -60.16 13.01 32.19
CA GLU A 812 -61.12 14.09 31.99
C GLU A 812 -60.57 15.42 32.49
N PHE A 813 -60.81 16.49 31.71
CA PHE A 813 -60.43 17.86 32.08
C PHE A 813 -61.63 18.79 31.98
N LEU A 814 -61.82 19.62 33.01
CA LEU A 814 -62.78 20.72 32.98
C LEU A 814 -62.18 21.87 32.16
N VAL A 815 -62.87 22.25 31.08
CA VAL A 815 -62.46 23.35 30.19
C VAL A 815 -63.18 24.66 30.56
N GLY A 816 -64.09 24.60 31.54
CA GLY A 816 -64.85 25.74 32.08
C GLY A 816 -66.28 25.81 31.55
N ASN A 817 -67.12 26.62 32.22
CA ASN A 817 -68.52 26.89 31.83
C ASN A 817 -69.37 25.63 31.56
N GLY A 818 -69.37 24.65 32.46
CA GLY A 818 -70.14 23.41 32.27
C GLY A 818 -69.69 22.54 31.08
N THR A 819 -68.45 22.70 30.62
CA THR A 819 -67.84 21.90 29.56
C THR A 819 -66.67 21.09 30.10
N ARG A 820 -66.60 19.81 29.72
CA ARG A 820 -65.43 18.96 29.95
C ARG A 820 -65.00 18.28 28.67
N VAL A 821 -63.75 17.87 28.61
CA VAL A 821 -63.26 16.93 27.60
C VAL A 821 -62.96 15.61 28.30
N VAL A 822 -63.39 14.51 27.70
CA VAL A 822 -63.15 13.16 28.21
C VAL A 822 -62.34 12.41 27.16
N PHE A 823 -61.36 11.65 27.64
CA PHE A 823 -60.54 10.80 26.79
C PHE A 823 -61.45 9.87 25.99
N GLU A 824 -61.30 9.91 24.68
CA GLU A 824 -62.10 9.12 23.74
C GLU A 824 -61.38 7.81 23.39
N GLY A 825 -60.08 7.92 23.12
CA GLY A 825 -59.24 6.77 22.75
C GLY A 825 -57.90 7.20 22.16
N TRP A 826 -57.04 6.20 21.98
CA TRP A 826 -55.78 6.30 21.24
C TRP A 826 -56.00 5.98 19.78
N TYR A 827 -55.43 6.79 18.89
CA TYR A 827 -55.58 6.64 17.45
C TYR A 827 -54.21 6.61 16.76
N GLU A 828 -54.06 5.78 15.73
CA GLU A 828 -52.93 5.80 14.79
C GLU A 828 -53.51 5.89 13.37
N ASP A 829 -53.08 6.89 12.60
CA ASP A 829 -53.59 7.17 11.24
C ASP A 829 -55.13 7.20 11.13
N GLY A 830 -55.80 7.69 12.18
CA GLY A 830 -57.26 7.79 12.25
C GLY A 830 -58.00 6.52 12.66
N ASN A 831 -57.29 5.38 12.83
CA ASN A 831 -57.87 4.14 13.34
C ASN A 831 -57.79 4.08 14.87
N LEU A 832 -58.88 3.67 15.52
CA LEU A 832 -58.93 3.49 16.97
C LEU A 832 -58.09 2.27 17.38
N LEU A 833 -57.10 2.48 18.24
CA LEU A 833 -56.28 1.43 18.83
C LEU A 833 -56.89 0.89 20.13
N SER A 834 -57.32 1.78 21.02
CA SER A 834 -57.93 1.44 22.31
C SER A 834 -58.69 2.64 22.88
N ASN A 835 -59.79 2.38 23.57
CA ASN A 835 -60.54 3.37 24.35
C ASN A 835 -60.14 3.40 25.85
N GLU A 836 -59.25 2.51 26.27
CA GLU A 836 -58.71 2.48 27.63
C GLU A 836 -57.62 3.55 27.81
N THR A 837 -57.55 4.11 29.03
CA THR A 837 -56.56 5.15 29.38
C THR A 837 -55.11 4.66 29.34
N ARG A 838 -54.91 3.34 29.31
CA ARG A 838 -53.61 2.66 29.13
C ARG A 838 -53.62 1.82 27.86
N LEU A 839 -52.59 1.96 27.04
CA LEU A 839 -52.37 1.18 25.83
C LEU A 839 -50.97 0.55 25.87
N GLU A 840 -50.91 -0.77 25.69
CA GLU A 840 -49.65 -1.48 25.42
C GLU A 840 -49.49 -1.61 23.91
N LEU A 841 -48.56 -0.85 23.35
CA LEU A 841 -48.32 -0.78 21.91
C LEU A 841 -47.04 -1.53 21.55
N LYS A 842 -47.12 -2.50 20.65
CA LYS A 842 -45.92 -3.14 20.07
C LYS A 842 -45.23 -2.18 19.11
N VAL A 843 -43.94 -1.95 19.33
CA VAL A 843 -43.14 -0.99 18.53
C VAL A 843 -42.30 -1.74 17.50
N ASP A 844 -42.89 -2.07 16.35
CA ASP A 844 -42.23 -2.70 15.21
C ASP A 844 -41.84 -1.73 14.08
N SER A 845 -42.33 -0.49 14.15
CA SER A 845 -42.00 0.65 13.29
C SER A 845 -42.01 1.94 14.12
N PRO A 846 -41.61 3.10 13.58
CA PRO A 846 -42.01 4.39 14.13
C PRO A 846 -43.52 4.45 14.31
N LYS A 847 -43.98 5.03 15.42
CA LYS A 847 -45.40 5.13 15.78
C LYS A 847 -45.77 6.58 16.05
N ASN A 848 -46.89 7.04 15.48
CA ASN A 848 -47.48 8.34 15.75
C ASN A 848 -48.89 8.12 16.30
N VAL A 849 -49.02 8.24 17.63
CA VAL A 849 -50.27 7.96 18.32
C VAL A 849 -50.88 9.26 18.83
N GLU A 850 -52.16 9.47 18.52
CA GLU A 850 -52.93 10.63 18.96
C GLU A 850 -53.89 10.21 20.08
N ALA A 851 -53.79 10.86 21.24
CA ALA A 851 -54.83 10.81 22.26
C ALA A 851 -55.97 11.75 21.86
N ARG A 852 -57.11 11.19 21.46
CA ARG A 852 -58.29 11.98 21.11
C ARG A 852 -59.23 12.13 22.30
N TRP A 853 -59.98 13.22 22.24
CA TRP A 853 -60.84 13.67 23.31
C TRP A 853 -62.17 14.10 22.73
N LYS A 854 -63.25 13.65 23.35
CA LYS A 854 -64.59 14.11 23.01
C LYS A 854 -65.05 15.17 23.99
N LYS A 855 -65.75 16.18 23.47
CA LYS A 855 -66.37 17.24 24.28
C LYS A 855 -67.65 16.71 24.90
N GLN A 856 -67.83 16.98 26.19
CA GLN A 856 -69.06 16.75 26.92
C GLN A 856 -69.56 18.04 27.55
N TYR A 857 -70.88 18.22 27.55
CA TYR A 857 -71.55 19.34 28.19
C TYR A 857 -72.37 18.86 29.37
N TYR A 858 -72.32 19.62 30.46
CA TYR A 858 -73.14 19.35 31.64
C TYR A 858 -74.54 19.90 31.40
N ILE A 859 -75.53 19.03 31.53
CA ILE A 859 -76.93 19.39 31.55
C ILE A 859 -77.36 19.39 33.01
N SER A 860 -77.55 20.59 33.53
CA SER A 860 -78.13 20.81 34.85
C SER A 860 -79.64 20.97 34.71
N VAL A 861 -80.40 20.34 35.60
CA VAL A 861 -81.85 20.47 35.63
C VAL A 861 -82.27 20.79 37.04
N GLU A 862 -82.88 21.96 37.21
CA GLU A 862 -83.38 22.48 38.48
C GLU A 862 -84.92 22.44 38.47
N THR A 863 -85.49 21.81 39.50
CA THR A 863 -86.92 21.89 39.82
C THR A 863 -87.09 22.13 41.31
N ASN A 864 -88.08 22.93 41.66
CA ASN A 864 -88.47 23.18 43.05
C ASN A 864 -89.45 22.13 43.59
N ILE A 865 -90.08 21.32 42.73
CA ILE A 865 -91.11 20.35 43.07
C ILE A 865 -90.92 19.10 42.17
N GLY A 866 -90.56 17.94 42.75
CA GLY A 866 -90.45 16.64 42.04
C GLY A 866 -89.04 16.08 41.86
N GLN A 867 -88.95 14.80 41.43
CA GLN A 867 -87.69 14.14 41.04
C GLN A 867 -87.55 14.11 39.51
N ILE A 868 -86.38 14.51 39.03
CA ILE A 868 -86.01 14.54 37.61
C ILE A 868 -84.81 13.61 37.40
N SER A 869 -84.83 12.83 36.32
CA SER A 869 -83.66 12.08 35.86
C SER A 869 -83.18 12.62 34.51
N GLY A 870 -81.86 12.55 34.29
CA GLY A 870 -81.21 13.06 33.08
C GLY A 870 -80.30 14.29 33.27
N ALA A 871 -80.03 14.71 34.50
CA ALA A 871 -78.94 15.67 34.76
C ALA A 871 -77.60 14.92 34.74
N GLY A 872 -76.58 15.49 34.09
CA GLY A 872 -75.29 14.84 33.94
C GLY A 872 -74.47 15.36 32.77
N TRP A 873 -73.34 14.70 32.52
CA TRP A 873 -72.47 14.98 31.38
C TRP A 873 -72.91 14.17 30.16
N TYR A 874 -73.07 14.86 29.03
CA TYR A 874 -73.48 14.25 27.76
C TYR A 874 -72.50 14.59 26.66
N ASP A 875 -72.26 13.64 25.74
CA ASP A 875 -71.42 13.84 24.56
C ASP A 875 -72.00 14.93 23.65
N TYR A 876 -71.12 15.76 23.08
CA TYR A 876 -71.50 16.74 22.08
C TYR A 876 -72.20 16.07 20.88
N GLY A 877 -73.36 16.59 20.48
CA GLY A 877 -74.19 16.05 19.42
C GLY A 877 -75.08 14.88 19.85
N SER A 878 -74.94 14.36 21.07
CA SER A 878 -75.85 13.34 21.61
C SER A 878 -77.22 13.92 22.00
N VAL A 879 -78.16 13.05 22.34
CA VAL A 879 -79.49 13.44 22.83
C VAL A 879 -79.61 13.10 24.32
N ALA A 880 -79.80 14.11 25.16
CA ALA A 880 -80.09 13.93 26.57
C ALA A 880 -81.61 13.78 26.78
N ALA A 881 -82.02 12.64 27.33
CA ALA A 881 -83.41 12.37 27.67
C ALA A 881 -83.70 12.83 29.11
N ILE A 882 -84.32 14.01 29.24
CA ILE A 882 -84.74 14.53 30.55
C ILE A 882 -86.14 14.01 30.86
N ARG A 883 -86.24 13.22 31.93
CA ARG A 883 -87.49 12.62 32.37
C ARG A 883 -87.93 13.19 33.70
N LEU A 884 -89.18 13.62 33.75
CA LEU A 884 -89.89 13.84 35.00
C LEU A 884 -90.55 12.54 35.41
N ILE A 885 -90.18 12.03 36.59
CA ILE A 885 -90.64 10.73 37.08
C ILE A 885 -92.16 10.76 37.37
N ALA A 886 -92.75 11.95 37.58
CA ALA A 886 -94.20 12.16 37.65
C ALA A 886 -94.61 13.49 36.99
N PRO A 887 -95.37 13.49 35.86
CA PRO A 887 -95.81 14.72 35.18
C PRO A 887 -96.96 15.46 35.90
N LYS A 888 -97.50 14.87 36.96
CA LYS A 888 -98.55 15.44 37.80
C LYS A 888 -98.25 15.09 39.25
N ILE A 889 -98.06 16.10 40.10
CA ILE A 889 -97.76 15.93 41.51
C ILE A 889 -98.98 16.40 42.31
N GLN A 890 -99.52 15.51 43.15
CA GLN A 890 -100.66 15.80 44.03
C GLN A 890 -100.17 16.73 45.15
N GLY A 891 -100.78 17.91 45.28
CA GLY A 891 -100.57 18.83 46.40
C GLY A 891 -101.61 18.61 47.49
N ASP A 892 -102.48 19.59 47.69
CA ASP A 892 -103.67 19.52 48.57
C ASP A 892 -104.81 18.67 47.93
N PRO A 893 -105.86 18.24 48.68
CA PRO A 893 -106.93 17.37 48.18
C PRO A 893 -107.70 17.90 46.96
N LEU A 894 -107.54 19.18 46.60
CA LEU A 894 -108.33 19.86 45.57
C LEU A 894 -107.47 20.56 44.49
N VAL A 895 -106.14 20.41 44.50
CA VAL A 895 -105.24 21.10 43.55
C VAL A 895 -104.09 20.23 43.06
N ARG A 896 -103.72 20.36 41.78
CA ARG A 896 -102.62 19.61 41.14
C ARG A 896 -101.58 20.57 40.57
N TYR A 897 -100.30 20.22 40.67
CA TYR A 897 -99.24 20.92 39.96
C TYR A 897 -99.02 20.27 38.59
N VAL A 898 -99.13 21.07 37.52
CA VAL A 898 -98.84 20.67 36.13
C VAL A 898 -97.75 21.58 35.57
N ILE A 899 -96.94 21.06 34.64
CA ILE A 899 -95.83 21.83 34.06
C ILE A 899 -96.40 23.05 33.31
N ASP A 900 -95.89 24.23 33.64
CA ASP A 900 -96.22 25.48 32.96
C ASP A 900 -95.32 25.67 31.74
N ARG A 901 -94.01 25.72 32.00
CA ARG A 901 -92.96 25.92 31.00
C ARG A 901 -91.63 25.38 31.48
N VAL A 902 -90.76 25.05 30.55
CA VAL A 902 -89.37 24.71 30.82
C VAL A 902 -88.50 25.78 30.19
N GLU A 903 -87.70 26.48 30.99
CA GLU A 903 -86.74 27.47 30.50
C GLU A 903 -85.42 26.79 30.15
N GLY A 904 -84.73 27.31 29.13
CA GLY A 904 -83.47 26.76 28.61
C GLY A 904 -83.61 25.73 27.47
N ILE A 905 -84.82 25.51 26.96
CA ILE A 905 -85.12 24.73 25.75
C ILE A 905 -85.01 25.61 24.48
N THR A 906 -84.75 24.97 23.35
CA THR A 906 -84.61 25.58 22.01
C THR A 906 -85.62 24.98 21.05
N LYS A 907 -85.80 25.57 19.86
CA LYS A 907 -86.72 25.07 18.82
C LYS A 907 -86.35 23.68 18.28
N GLU A 908 -85.11 23.23 18.50
CA GLU A 908 -84.59 21.93 18.04
C GLU A 908 -84.83 20.80 19.06
N ASP A 909 -85.31 21.12 20.27
CA ASP A 909 -85.58 20.12 21.31
C ASP A 909 -87.02 19.59 21.18
N GLU A 910 -87.18 18.27 21.27
CA GLU A 910 -88.47 17.62 21.05
C GLU A 910 -89.14 17.22 22.37
N PHE A 911 -90.41 17.57 22.49
CA PHE A 911 -91.30 17.04 23.52
C PHE A 911 -92.01 15.79 22.98
N LEU A 912 -91.57 14.60 23.42
CA LEU A 912 -92.26 13.36 23.08
C LEU A 912 -93.58 13.21 23.85
N ASN A 913 -93.62 13.66 25.10
CA ASN A 913 -94.82 13.75 25.94
C ASN A 913 -94.58 14.69 27.13
N MET A 914 -95.59 14.92 27.96
CA MET A 914 -95.51 15.81 29.14
C MET A 914 -94.50 15.38 30.23
N SER A 915 -93.79 14.26 30.07
CA SER A 915 -92.79 13.76 31.03
C SER A 915 -91.40 13.46 30.45
N LEU A 916 -91.17 13.70 29.14
CA LEU A 916 -89.91 13.38 28.47
C LEU A 916 -89.54 14.46 27.45
N ILE A 917 -88.38 15.09 27.68
CA ILE A 917 -87.76 16.06 26.77
C ILE A 917 -86.52 15.41 26.17
N LEU A 918 -86.41 15.41 24.85
CA LEU A 918 -85.19 15.04 24.14
C LEU A 918 -84.43 16.32 23.79
N LEU A 919 -83.28 16.50 24.42
CA LEU A 919 -82.44 17.67 24.20
C LEU A 919 -81.28 17.30 23.31
N LYS A 920 -81.05 18.10 22.27
CA LYS A 920 -79.82 18.01 21.51
C LYS A 920 -78.70 18.70 22.29
N VAL A 921 -77.62 17.96 22.56
CA VAL A 921 -76.52 18.43 23.40
C VAL A 921 -75.49 19.16 22.54
N ASP A 922 -75.76 20.44 22.27
CA ASP A 922 -74.91 21.33 21.47
C ASP A 922 -74.07 22.30 22.32
N ARG A 923 -74.45 22.51 23.58
CA ARG A 923 -73.81 23.39 24.58
C ARG A 923 -74.25 23.00 26.01
N PRO A 924 -73.59 23.52 27.07
CA PRO A 924 -74.07 23.37 28.45
C PRO A 924 -75.47 23.98 28.59
N ARG A 925 -76.36 23.30 29.30
CA ARG A 925 -77.72 23.79 29.54
C ARG A 925 -78.05 23.78 31.02
N ASN A 926 -78.71 24.85 31.45
CA ASN A 926 -79.40 24.89 32.74
C ASN A 926 -80.89 24.97 32.45
N LEU A 927 -81.58 23.87 32.74
CA LEU A 927 -83.01 23.75 32.52
C LEU A 927 -83.75 23.98 33.81
N ARG A 928 -84.71 24.91 33.78
CA ARG A 928 -85.58 25.19 34.92
C ARG A 928 -87.01 24.83 34.57
N VAL A 929 -87.58 23.92 35.35
CA VAL A 929 -88.97 23.50 35.18
C VAL A 929 -89.86 24.35 36.08
N PHE A 930 -90.77 25.11 35.48
CA PHE A 930 -91.77 25.91 36.18
C PHE A 930 -93.11 25.20 36.17
N TRP A 931 -93.81 25.28 37.30
CA TRP A 931 -95.08 24.60 37.54
C TRP A 931 -96.22 25.61 37.66
N LYS A 932 -97.39 25.28 37.11
CA LYS A 932 -98.65 26.00 37.34
C LYS A 932 -99.65 25.12 38.08
N ILE A 933 -100.56 25.78 38.77
CA ILE A 933 -101.60 25.15 39.58
C ILE A 933 -102.84 24.91 38.72
N ASP A 934 -103.31 23.66 38.66
CA ASP A 934 -104.53 23.24 37.95
C ASP A 934 -105.72 23.17 38.93
N TYR A 935 -106.69 24.07 38.74
CA TYR A 935 -107.89 24.25 39.58
C TYR A 935 -109.15 23.53 39.04
N THR A 936 -109.04 22.69 38.01
CA THR A 936 -110.21 22.08 37.33
C THR A 936 -111.09 21.25 38.29
N GLY A 937 -110.51 20.67 39.34
CA GLY A 937 -111.26 19.98 40.39
C GLY A 937 -112.10 20.91 41.30
N LEU A 938 -111.64 22.14 41.53
CA LEU A 938 -112.31 23.13 42.39
C LEU A 938 -113.60 23.67 41.73
N PHE A 939 -113.57 23.94 40.42
CA PHE A 939 -114.73 24.41 39.67
C PHE A 939 -115.85 23.35 39.56
N SER A 940 -115.47 22.07 39.55
CA SER A 940 -116.41 20.94 39.50
C SER A 940 -117.22 20.82 40.80
N LEU A 941 -116.62 21.15 41.96
CA LEU A 941 -117.25 21.12 43.28
C LEU A 941 -118.23 22.30 43.49
N ILE A 942 -117.86 23.50 43.03
CA ILE A 942 -118.71 24.71 43.13
C ILE A 942 -120.02 24.53 42.33
N SER A 943 -119.93 23.91 41.16
CA SER A 943 -121.09 23.59 40.32
C SER A 943 -122.08 22.64 41.01
N LEU A 944 -121.58 21.68 41.80
CA LEU A 944 -122.41 20.71 42.54
C LEU A 944 -123.17 21.35 43.71
N ILE A 945 -122.51 22.27 44.44
CA ILE A 945 -123.12 22.99 45.59
C ILE A 945 -124.29 23.87 45.12
N THR A 946 -124.15 24.51 43.96
CA THR A 946 -125.15 25.44 43.41
C THR A 946 -126.45 24.70 43.06
N LEU A 947 -126.36 23.47 42.56
CA LEU A 947 -127.51 22.62 42.21
C LEU A 947 -128.33 22.20 43.44
N ILE A 948 -127.67 21.94 44.58
CA ILE A 948 -128.30 21.54 45.84
C ILE A 948 -129.13 22.68 46.42
N THR A 949 -128.64 23.92 46.36
CA THR A 949 -129.38 25.11 46.82
C THR A 949 -130.67 25.38 46.04
N ILE A 950 -130.71 25.09 44.74
CA ILE A 950 -131.90 25.25 43.91
C ILE A 950 -132.99 24.25 44.33
N LEU A 951 -132.61 22.99 44.60
CA LEU A 951 -133.53 21.94 45.04
C LEU A 951 -134.16 22.25 46.42
N ILE A 952 -133.38 22.80 47.36
CA ILE A 952 -133.88 23.21 48.68
C ILE A 952 -134.88 24.37 48.56
N THR A 953 -134.63 25.31 47.65
CA THR A 953 -135.53 26.46 47.43
C THR A 953 -136.89 26.02 46.87
N ILE A 954 -136.91 25.04 45.96
CA ILE A 954 -138.15 24.47 45.41
C ILE A 954 -138.96 23.73 46.49
N ALA A 955 -138.30 22.96 47.36
CA ALA A 955 -138.95 22.26 48.46
C ALA A 955 -139.60 23.23 49.47
N THR A 956 -138.95 24.37 49.73
CA THR A 956 -139.44 25.40 50.66
C THR A 956 -140.66 26.15 50.10
N ILE A 957 -140.72 26.39 48.79
CA ILE A 957 -141.87 27.02 48.10
C ILE A 957 -143.10 26.10 48.09
N ILE A 958 -142.91 24.78 47.98
CA ILE A 958 -144.01 23.80 48.03
C ILE A 958 -144.58 23.69 49.46
N ALA A 959 -143.73 23.71 50.50
CA ALA A 959 -144.18 23.69 51.90
C ALA A 959 -144.96 24.96 52.30
N PHE A 960 -144.60 26.13 51.76
CA PHE A 960 -145.29 27.40 52.07
C PHE A 960 -146.68 27.52 51.42
N ARG A 961 -146.92 26.83 50.28
CA ARG A 961 -148.24 26.83 49.61
C ARG A 961 -149.31 25.96 50.30
N TYR A 962 -148.93 25.03 51.17
CA TYR A 962 -149.88 24.15 51.86
C TYR A 962 -150.44 24.76 53.17
N SER A 963 -149.89 25.88 53.66
CA SER A 963 -150.21 26.45 54.97
C SER A 963 -151.16 27.68 54.96
N SER A 964 -151.65 28.19 53.81
CA SER A 964 -152.36 29.48 53.73
C SER A 964 -153.78 29.47 53.10
N ARG A 965 -154.55 28.37 53.17
CA ARG A 965 -155.99 28.33 52.76
C ARG A 965 -156.96 27.75 53.81
N LYS A 966 -156.71 28.02 55.10
CA LYS A 966 -157.74 27.97 56.16
C LYS A 966 -157.84 29.35 56.81
N ASN A 967 -158.65 30.20 56.18
CA ASN A 967 -159.48 31.30 56.71
C ASN A 967 -159.94 32.16 55.54
#